data_AF-A0A2W6C1T5-F1
#
_entry.id   AF-A0A2W6C1T5-F1
#
_cell.length_a   1.000
_cell.length_b   1.000
_cell.length_c   1.000
_cell.angle_alpha   90.00
_cell.angle_beta   90.00
_cell.angle_gamma   90.00
#
_symmetry.space_group_name_H-M   'P 1'
#
loop_
_entity.id
_entity.type
_entity.pdbx_description
1 polymer ?
#
loop_
_entity_poly.entity_id
_entity_poly.type
_entity_poly.pdbx_seq_one_letter_code
_entity_poly.pdbx_strand_id
1 'polypeptide(L)'
;MRVLVTGGSGFIGSHVVDKLRARGHEPVIYDLRPSPWHERGSVDTVLGSITDREALERALHSCDAVAHLAAVADVNDVHAEPEDAERVNARGTVTVLEAARRAGVKRIVYASTIWVYSDCAEEAVDEDTLLPAPSHLYTSTKLAGELYCKAYQELYGIDYTILRFGIPYGPRAREAAVIPAFVGKALRGEPLTLAGDGGQSRRFVYVEDLADGVALGLDEVAGNRVYNLASDENVTIKQIAETVKELVGNVEIVYTPARPGDFGGKVVSSARANRELGWSAATPFSEGVRRYVQWRREQAAAAAEQELASVLPAGEPDAESKPRQILIISADIGEGHDLPARAVSREFRDEDPDAQVSVVNGLPAMGPVLTKVLRENSAFMFRWLPWLFDFQYMLFMYFAPTRWLAKRLLTAFGRRGLMRLIRAHDPDLIVSTYPGVTAVLGELRRKGRLDVPCYSSITDLAGLRFWAHPGIDLHFVTHPESIEEAERIAGPGSARWAKPPTAPAFLAARSRGDARRSLGLPADGLVIAVSGGGWGVGDLAGATRAALEVPDATVMCLCGRNDRLRARVAKRFGEEPRLRLMGFTDRMGDVLAASDALVHSSAGLTVLEAIIRGCPVISYGFGYGHVRASNAALRRFGLAQVARKQRDIAPALKRALAQRPEPDGSFARRPSTASLILSDERRARQLPAWRLRTAHTATTLAATVAVAGWALTTGASYQLVSHFVHMRPMTAVTTSRPEVGVIVDAPAAELPALAGALSSNGIHASFALARASFSADMRVSSYGDQTVPRLPTGGLVRWLGTRGQLRRLIDPMGMGRRHFLYASSGPSLGQWMLAHGAGGRLVAGAVRLQDGDDPLAHLRPGEVIELTVSRASDATALVSKLHRELAAVHLAAVPVGRLLRDAGRPV
;
A
#
# COMPACT_ATOMS: atom_id res chain seq x y z
N MET A 1 -25.83 20.40 -14.06
CA MET A 1 -24.43 20.43 -13.58
C MET A 1 -24.02 19.04 -13.17
N ARG A 2 -22.81 18.63 -13.56
CA ARG A 2 -22.14 17.44 -13.05
C ARG A 2 -21.29 17.83 -11.83
N VAL A 3 -21.58 17.26 -10.66
CA VAL A 3 -21.06 17.73 -9.38
C VAL A 3 -20.24 16.63 -8.70
N LEU A 4 -18.94 16.87 -8.48
CA LEU A 4 -18.11 15.95 -7.71
C LEU A 4 -18.40 16.12 -6.21
N VAL A 5 -18.89 15.08 -5.54
CA VAL A 5 -19.15 15.06 -4.10
C VAL A 5 -18.03 14.30 -3.40
N THR A 6 -17.03 15.01 -2.88
CA THR A 6 -16.00 14.36 -2.06
C THR A 6 -16.62 13.96 -0.72
N GLY A 7 -16.39 12.73 -0.24
CA GLY A 7 -17.07 12.24 0.96
C GLY A 7 -18.53 11.81 0.69
N GLY A 8 -18.89 11.61 -0.58
CA GLY A 8 -20.25 11.28 -1.03
C GLY A 8 -20.75 9.90 -0.56
N SER A 9 -19.87 9.03 -0.05
CA SER A 9 -20.26 7.75 0.54
C SER A 9 -20.61 7.88 2.03
N GLY A 10 -20.30 9.01 2.66
CA GLY A 10 -20.53 9.28 4.08
C GLY A 10 -21.98 9.60 4.43
N PHE A 11 -22.23 9.81 5.73
CA PHE A 11 -23.54 10.15 6.29
C PHE A 11 -24.19 11.34 5.55
N ILE A 12 -23.61 12.53 5.64
CA ILE A 12 -24.16 13.75 4.99
C ILE A 12 -24.06 13.63 3.47
N GLY A 13 -22.90 13.21 2.96
CA GLY A 13 -22.63 13.16 1.52
C GLY A 13 -23.60 12.29 0.74
N SER A 14 -24.06 11.18 1.31
CA SER A 14 -25.04 10.33 0.65
C SER A 14 -26.40 11.01 0.47
N HIS A 15 -26.86 11.78 1.46
CA HIS A 15 -28.08 12.57 1.34
C HIS A 15 -27.91 13.74 0.36
N VAL A 16 -26.71 14.34 0.29
CA VAL A 16 -26.39 15.37 -0.70
C VAL A 16 -26.49 14.80 -2.12
N VAL A 17 -25.98 13.59 -2.35
CA VAL A 17 -26.15 12.89 -3.64
C VAL A 17 -27.63 12.74 -4.00
N ASP A 18 -28.47 12.30 -3.05
CA ASP A 18 -29.92 12.17 -3.26
C ASP A 18 -30.57 13.52 -3.62
N LYS A 19 -30.27 14.59 -2.87
CA LYS A 19 -30.82 15.94 -3.12
C LYS A 19 -30.34 16.53 -4.44
N LEU A 20 -29.08 16.30 -4.83
CA LEU A 20 -28.55 16.74 -6.12
C LEU A 20 -29.30 16.05 -7.27
N ARG A 21 -29.53 14.73 -7.20
CA ARG A 21 -30.33 14.01 -8.22
C ARG A 21 -31.76 14.51 -8.28
N ALA A 22 -32.40 14.72 -7.13
CA ALA A 22 -33.77 15.23 -7.06
C ALA A 22 -33.94 16.60 -7.74
N ARG A 23 -32.86 17.40 -7.80
CA ARG A 23 -32.82 18.71 -8.46
C ARG A 23 -32.28 18.66 -9.90
N GLY A 24 -32.10 17.47 -10.46
CA GLY A 24 -31.65 17.29 -11.85
C GLY A 24 -30.16 17.54 -12.07
N HIS A 25 -29.34 17.56 -11.00
CA HIS A 25 -27.88 17.51 -11.13
C HIS A 25 -27.39 16.07 -11.29
N GLU A 26 -26.18 15.91 -11.82
CA GLU A 26 -25.51 14.63 -11.99
C GLU A 26 -24.38 14.51 -10.96
N PRO A 27 -24.62 13.92 -9.78
CA PRO A 27 -23.58 13.77 -8.77
C PRO A 27 -22.59 12.67 -9.16
N VAL A 28 -21.33 12.89 -8.80
CA VAL A 28 -20.24 11.93 -8.91
C VAL A 28 -19.63 11.75 -7.52
N ILE A 29 -19.75 10.56 -6.96
CA ILE A 29 -19.21 10.25 -5.64
C ILE A 29 -17.69 10.11 -5.75
N TYR A 30 -16.95 10.86 -4.92
CA TYR A 30 -15.50 10.67 -4.74
C TYR A 30 -15.20 10.35 -3.28
N ASP A 31 -14.76 9.13 -3.00
CA ASP A 31 -14.54 8.67 -1.62
C ASP A 31 -13.53 7.52 -1.55
N LEU A 32 -13.03 7.19 -0.36
CA LEU A 32 -12.13 6.05 -0.15
C LEU A 32 -12.87 4.71 -0.27
N ARG A 33 -14.19 4.71 -0.13
CA ARG A 33 -15.04 3.50 -0.08
C ARG A 33 -16.27 3.70 -0.96
N PRO A 34 -16.82 2.63 -1.56
CA PRO A 34 -18.09 2.72 -2.26
C PRO A 34 -19.22 3.12 -1.29
N SER A 35 -20.22 3.84 -1.80
CA SER A 35 -21.38 4.23 -1.00
C SER A 35 -22.21 2.99 -0.65
N PRO A 36 -22.47 2.71 0.64
CA PRO A 36 -23.35 1.61 1.03
C PRO A 36 -24.83 1.97 0.85
N TRP A 37 -25.14 3.23 0.53
CA TRP A 37 -26.50 3.78 0.49
C TRP A 37 -27.07 3.89 -0.91
N HIS A 38 -26.25 3.68 -1.93
CA HIS A 38 -26.65 3.73 -3.33
C HIS A 38 -26.32 2.41 -4.01
N GLU A 39 -27.23 1.92 -4.85
CA GLU A 39 -27.01 0.70 -5.62
C GLU A 39 -25.79 0.84 -6.53
N ARG A 40 -25.07 -0.26 -6.74
CA ARG A 40 -23.83 -0.24 -7.52
C ARG A 40 -24.13 0.15 -8.97
N GLY A 41 -23.53 1.24 -9.43
CA GLY A 41 -23.72 1.77 -10.78
C GLY A 41 -24.92 2.70 -10.94
N SER A 42 -25.70 2.93 -9.88
CA SER A 42 -26.79 3.93 -9.89
C SER A 42 -26.28 5.38 -9.87
N VAL A 43 -25.06 5.60 -9.36
CA VAL A 43 -24.37 6.89 -9.31
C VAL A 43 -22.91 6.67 -9.70
N ASP A 44 -22.38 7.54 -10.56
CA ASP A 44 -20.97 7.56 -10.92
C ASP A 44 -20.12 7.64 -9.65
N THR A 45 -19.23 6.67 -9.47
CA THR A 45 -18.41 6.56 -8.25
C THR A 45 -16.95 6.38 -8.62
N VAL A 46 -16.10 7.27 -8.11
CA VAL A 46 -14.64 7.23 -8.24
C VAL A 46 -14.04 7.01 -6.86
N LEU A 47 -13.28 5.93 -6.71
CA LEU A 47 -12.59 5.65 -5.46
C LEU A 47 -11.22 6.34 -5.43
N GLY A 48 -10.95 7.13 -4.40
CA GLY A 48 -9.69 7.85 -4.27
C GLY A 48 -9.59 8.68 -2.99
N SER A 49 -8.36 9.05 -2.63
CA SER A 49 -8.11 9.97 -1.51
C SER A 49 -8.16 11.41 -1.99
N ILE A 50 -8.69 12.32 -1.17
CA ILE A 50 -8.61 13.77 -1.44
C ILE A 50 -7.18 14.32 -1.31
N THR A 51 -6.25 13.54 -0.77
CA THR A 51 -4.83 13.89 -0.70
C THR A 51 -4.06 13.48 -1.96
N ASP A 52 -4.69 12.75 -2.88
CA ASP A 52 -4.12 12.39 -4.19
C ASP A 52 -4.63 13.37 -5.25
N ARG A 53 -3.81 14.39 -5.51
CA ARG A 53 -4.12 15.46 -6.47
C ARG A 53 -4.38 14.93 -7.87
N GLU A 54 -3.56 14.00 -8.36
CA GLU A 54 -3.68 13.52 -9.75
C GLU A 54 -4.96 12.69 -9.94
N ALA A 55 -5.34 11.91 -8.92
CA ALA A 55 -6.61 11.19 -8.94
C ALA A 55 -7.82 12.14 -8.91
N LEU A 56 -7.76 13.19 -8.09
CA LEU A 56 -8.78 14.24 -8.05
C LEU A 56 -8.89 14.98 -9.38
N GLU A 57 -7.78 15.41 -9.98
CA GLU A 57 -7.76 16.09 -11.28
C GLU A 57 -8.45 15.24 -12.36
N ARG A 58 -8.19 13.93 -12.39
CA ARG A 58 -8.86 12.99 -13.31
C ARG A 58 -10.35 12.84 -13.02
N ALA A 59 -10.75 12.80 -11.74
CA ALA A 59 -12.16 12.69 -11.37
C ALA A 59 -12.95 13.95 -11.70
N LEU A 60 -12.30 15.12 -11.62
CA LEU A 60 -12.87 16.42 -11.93
C LEU A 60 -12.95 16.72 -13.43
N HIS A 61 -12.24 15.96 -14.27
CA HIS A 61 -12.28 16.10 -15.72
C HIS A 61 -13.69 15.79 -16.24
N SER A 62 -14.52 16.82 -16.47
CA SER A 62 -15.97 16.85 -16.79
C SER A 62 -16.94 17.20 -15.66
N CYS A 63 -16.47 17.66 -14.50
CA CYS A 63 -17.35 18.23 -13.48
C CYS A 63 -17.48 19.74 -13.67
N ASP A 64 -18.65 20.30 -13.35
CA ASP A 64 -18.92 21.74 -13.36
C ASP A 64 -18.68 22.38 -11.98
N ALA A 65 -18.85 21.59 -10.91
CA ALA A 65 -18.72 22.02 -9.54
C ALA A 65 -18.23 20.90 -8.60
N VAL A 66 -17.77 21.29 -7.41
CA VAL A 66 -17.39 20.37 -6.32
C VAL A 66 -18.21 20.65 -5.08
N ALA A 67 -18.82 19.63 -4.47
CA ALA A 67 -19.30 19.65 -3.10
C ALA A 67 -18.27 18.96 -2.20
N HIS A 68 -17.45 19.75 -1.50
CA HIS A 68 -16.35 19.27 -0.69
C HIS A 68 -16.78 18.96 0.75
N LEU A 69 -17.18 17.71 1.00
CA LEU A 69 -17.67 17.21 2.30
C LEU A 69 -16.68 16.28 3.02
N ALA A 70 -15.64 15.79 2.32
CA ALA A 70 -14.66 14.86 2.87
C ALA A 70 -13.83 15.52 3.99
N ALA A 71 -13.88 14.93 5.19
CA ALA A 71 -13.12 15.37 6.35
C ALA A 71 -13.04 14.26 7.41
N VAL A 72 -11.99 14.29 8.23
CA VAL A 72 -11.99 13.66 9.55
C VAL A 72 -12.82 14.54 10.48
N ALA A 73 -14.01 14.07 10.85
CA ALA A 73 -15.03 14.84 11.58
C ALA A 73 -15.35 14.29 12.98
N ASP A 74 -14.75 13.19 13.41
CA ASP A 74 -14.82 12.74 14.80
C ASP A 74 -13.78 13.46 15.65
N VAL A 75 -14.21 14.13 16.72
CA VAL A 75 -13.29 14.82 17.63
C VAL A 75 -12.35 13.83 18.35
N ASN A 76 -12.79 12.58 18.56
CA ASN A 76 -11.94 11.56 19.16
C ASN A 76 -10.84 11.12 18.19
N ASP A 77 -11.17 10.98 16.89
CA ASP A 77 -10.18 10.66 15.86
C ASP A 77 -9.19 11.81 15.68
N VAL A 78 -9.67 13.06 15.70
CA VAL A 78 -8.81 14.26 15.64
C VAL A 78 -7.86 14.33 16.84
N HIS A 79 -8.32 13.95 18.03
CA HIS A 79 -7.47 13.92 19.22
C HIS A 79 -6.46 12.75 19.18
N ALA A 80 -6.88 11.59 18.68
CA ALA A 80 -6.03 10.41 18.57
C ALA A 80 -4.94 10.57 17.50
N GLU A 81 -5.28 11.15 16.34
CA GLU A 81 -4.41 11.30 15.18
C GLU A 81 -4.47 12.75 14.60
N PRO A 82 -3.95 13.76 15.32
CA PRO A 82 -4.07 15.17 14.94
C PRO A 82 -3.37 15.50 13.60
N GLU A 83 -2.24 14.86 13.30
CA GLU A 83 -1.53 15.03 12.02
C GLU A 83 -2.34 14.50 10.84
N ASP A 84 -3.10 13.42 11.04
CA ASP A 84 -3.98 12.84 10.02
C ASP A 84 -5.15 13.79 9.72
N ALA A 85 -5.77 14.31 10.78
CA ALA A 85 -6.84 15.28 10.68
C ALA A 85 -6.39 16.57 9.95
N GLU A 86 -5.20 17.12 10.26
CA GLU A 86 -4.65 18.26 9.52
C GLU A 86 -4.40 17.92 8.05
N ARG A 87 -3.78 16.76 7.78
CA ARG A 87 -3.47 16.32 6.42
C ARG A 87 -4.71 16.16 5.57
N VAL A 88 -5.78 15.61 6.12
CA VAL A 88 -7.04 15.40 5.39
C VAL A 88 -7.84 16.71 5.32
N ASN A 89 -8.08 17.38 6.45
CA ASN A 89 -9.01 18.51 6.50
C ASN A 89 -8.41 19.79 5.91
N ALA A 90 -7.16 20.12 6.21
CA ALA A 90 -6.52 21.34 5.72
C ALA A 90 -5.81 21.10 4.39
N ARG A 91 -4.82 20.20 4.34
CA ARG A 91 -4.06 19.96 3.09
C ARG A 91 -4.92 19.30 2.01
N GLY A 92 -5.84 18.43 2.39
CA GLY A 92 -6.81 17.85 1.45
C GLY A 92 -7.71 18.92 0.82
N THR A 93 -8.15 19.93 1.57
CA THR A 93 -8.91 21.06 1.02
C THR A 93 -8.09 21.83 -0.03
N VAL A 94 -6.83 22.14 0.25
CA VAL A 94 -5.94 22.78 -0.74
C VAL A 94 -5.77 21.90 -1.98
N THR A 95 -5.65 20.58 -1.78
CA THR A 95 -5.51 19.62 -2.90
C THR A 95 -6.75 19.61 -3.78
N VAL A 96 -7.95 19.65 -3.19
CA VAL A 96 -9.22 19.74 -3.93
C VAL A 96 -9.31 21.05 -4.71
N LEU A 97 -8.97 22.19 -4.07
CA LEU A 97 -8.98 23.50 -4.72
C LEU A 97 -8.00 23.57 -5.91
N GLU A 98 -6.78 23.07 -5.74
CA GLU A 98 -5.78 23.04 -6.82
C GLU A 98 -6.20 22.09 -7.95
N ALA A 99 -6.79 20.94 -7.62
CA ALA A 99 -7.31 20.02 -8.62
C ALA A 99 -8.50 20.62 -9.39
N ALA A 100 -9.41 21.31 -8.71
CA ALA A 100 -10.52 22.05 -9.31
C ALA A 100 -10.00 23.11 -10.29
N ARG A 101 -9.02 23.90 -9.86
CA ARG A 101 -8.35 24.92 -10.69
C ARG A 101 -7.79 24.32 -11.99
N ARG A 102 -7.06 23.20 -11.87
CA ARG A 102 -6.40 22.54 -13.01
C ARG A 102 -7.37 21.84 -13.95
N ALA A 103 -8.48 21.32 -13.42
CA ALA A 103 -9.55 20.73 -14.20
C ALA A 103 -10.49 21.77 -14.84
N GLY A 104 -10.32 23.06 -14.52
CA GLY A 104 -11.17 24.14 -15.03
C GLY A 104 -12.52 24.26 -14.33
N VAL A 105 -12.67 23.66 -13.15
CA VAL A 105 -13.89 23.73 -12.33
C VAL A 105 -13.93 25.07 -11.60
N LYS A 106 -15.04 25.79 -11.73
CA LYS A 106 -15.16 27.18 -11.26
C LYS A 106 -16.03 27.35 -10.01
N ARG A 107 -16.69 26.31 -9.52
CA ARG A 107 -17.59 26.37 -8.36
C ARG A 107 -17.21 25.33 -7.30
N ILE A 108 -17.07 25.75 -6.05
CA ILE A 108 -16.87 24.87 -4.90
C ILE A 108 -17.83 25.19 -3.76
N VAL A 109 -18.54 24.18 -3.26
CA VAL A 109 -19.33 24.24 -2.02
C VAL A 109 -18.53 23.55 -0.92
N TYR A 110 -18.14 24.28 0.11
CA TYR A 110 -17.30 23.80 1.20
C TYR A 110 -18.12 23.57 2.47
N ALA A 111 -18.06 22.35 3.02
CA ALA A 111 -18.66 22.03 4.31
C ALA A 111 -17.76 22.46 5.47
N SER A 112 -18.08 23.62 6.05
CA SER A 112 -17.55 24.10 7.32
C SER A 112 -18.46 23.70 8.49
N THR A 113 -18.31 24.35 9.64
CA THR A 113 -19.01 24.02 10.89
C THR A 113 -19.34 25.27 11.69
N ILE A 114 -20.44 25.27 12.44
CA ILE A 114 -20.73 26.34 13.41
C ILE A 114 -19.76 26.35 14.61
N TRP A 115 -18.94 25.31 14.76
CA TRP A 115 -17.91 25.28 15.82
C TRP A 115 -16.83 26.35 15.65
N VAL A 116 -16.76 27.03 14.51
CA VAL A 116 -15.91 28.21 14.32
C VAL A 116 -16.27 29.35 15.28
N TYR A 117 -17.52 29.38 15.77
CA TYR A 117 -17.98 30.38 16.72
C TYR A 117 -17.71 30.01 18.19
N SER A 118 -17.14 28.83 18.46
CA SER A 118 -17.07 28.30 19.83
C SER A 118 -16.31 29.22 20.79
N ASP A 119 -15.26 29.86 20.31
CA ASP A 119 -14.41 30.74 21.12
C ASP A 119 -14.83 32.22 21.02
N CYS A 120 -15.94 32.54 20.33
CA CYS A 120 -16.49 33.92 20.27
C CYS A 120 -17.02 34.38 21.64
N ALA A 121 -16.87 35.66 21.93
CA ALA A 121 -17.35 36.27 23.17
C ALA A 121 -18.88 36.42 23.18
N GLU A 122 -19.47 36.64 22.00
CA GLU A 122 -20.90 36.82 21.79
C GLU A 122 -21.65 35.48 21.95
N GLU A 123 -22.83 35.51 22.57
CA GLU A 123 -23.70 34.34 22.72
C GLU A 123 -24.54 34.07 21.47
N ALA A 124 -24.96 35.15 20.79
CA ALA A 124 -25.64 35.10 19.52
C ALA A 124 -24.68 35.50 18.40
N VAL A 125 -24.57 34.65 17.38
CA VAL A 125 -23.58 34.77 16.30
C VAL A 125 -24.24 34.56 14.95
N ASP A 126 -23.69 35.21 13.95
CA ASP A 126 -24.06 35.13 12.54
C ASP A 126 -22.80 35.06 11.66
N GLU A 127 -22.98 35.05 10.34
CA GLU A 127 -21.86 34.92 9.41
C GLU A 127 -20.93 36.14 9.36
N ASP A 128 -21.34 37.29 9.91
CA ASP A 128 -20.53 38.52 9.99
C ASP A 128 -19.79 38.66 11.33
N THR A 129 -20.08 37.76 12.27
CA THR A 129 -19.39 37.69 13.57
C THR A 129 -17.89 37.43 13.38
N LEU A 130 -17.06 38.24 14.06
CA LEU A 130 -15.61 38.11 14.00
C LEU A 130 -15.16 36.82 14.70
N LEU A 131 -14.39 36.01 13.98
CA LEU A 131 -13.90 34.73 14.49
C LEU A 131 -12.54 34.88 15.17
N PRO A 132 -12.41 34.53 16.46
CA PRO A 132 -11.13 34.48 17.14
C PRO A 132 -10.33 33.22 16.74
N ALA A 133 -9.09 33.13 17.21
CA ALA A 133 -8.27 31.93 17.03
C ALA A 133 -8.92 30.73 17.73
N PRO A 134 -9.22 29.62 17.01
CA PRO A 134 -9.92 28.49 17.62
C PRO A 134 -9.05 27.73 18.62
N SER A 135 -9.65 27.27 19.71
CA SER A 135 -9.00 26.47 20.75
C SER A 135 -8.91 24.97 20.39
N HIS A 136 -9.70 24.50 19.43
CA HIS A 136 -9.80 23.09 19.03
C HIS A 136 -9.30 22.85 17.60
N LEU A 137 -8.42 21.84 17.43
CA LEU A 137 -7.75 21.54 16.15
C LEU A 137 -8.72 21.31 14.98
N TYR A 138 -9.80 20.55 15.20
CA TYR A 138 -10.82 20.34 14.16
C TYR A 138 -11.37 21.68 13.63
N THR A 139 -11.72 22.60 14.54
CA THR A 139 -12.21 23.93 14.19
C THR A 139 -11.16 24.72 13.42
N SER A 140 -9.90 24.70 13.86
CA SER A 140 -8.78 25.33 13.16
C SER A 140 -8.64 24.82 11.73
N THR A 141 -8.76 23.51 11.51
CA THR A 141 -8.67 22.93 10.15
C THR A 141 -9.84 23.32 9.25
N LYS A 142 -11.07 23.45 9.80
CA LYS A 142 -12.24 23.90 9.04
C LYS A 142 -12.16 25.39 8.69
N LEU A 143 -11.74 26.22 9.64
CA LEU A 143 -11.51 27.64 9.40
C LEU A 143 -10.39 27.87 8.36
N ALA A 144 -9.32 27.08 8.40
CA ALA A 144 -8.29 27.11 7.36
C ALA A 144 -8.87 26.82 5.97
N GLY A 145 -9.77 25.85 5.84
CA GLY A 145 -10.47 25.55 4.59
C GLY A 145 -11.32 26.71 4.08
N GLU A 146 -12.01 27.44 4.97
CA GLU A 146 -12.75 28.65 4.59
C GLU A 146 -11.82 29.73 4.01
N LEU A 147 -10.69 29.96 4.67
CA LEU A 147 -9.69 30.94 4.23
C LEU A 147 -9.06 30.53 2.90
N TYR A 148 -8.81 29.25 2.68
CA TYR A 148 -8.31 28.75 1.40
C TYR A 148 -9.31 28.95 0.27
N CYS A 149 -10.61 28.69 0.49
CA CYS A 149 -11.64 28.94 -0.52
C CYS A 149 -11.68 30.41 -0.94
N LYS A 150 -11.64 31.34 0.04
CA LYS A 150 -11.59 32.78 -0.21
C LYS A 150 -10.33 33.19 -0.99
N ALA A 151 -9.17 32.71 -0.57
CA ALA A 151 -7.92 33.01 -1.25
C ALA A 151 -7.88 32.46 -2.70
N TYR A 152 -8.45 31.27 -2.95
CA TYR A 152 -8.51 30.71 -4.31
C TYR A 152 -9.48 31.46 -5.22
N GLN A 153 -10.53 32.06 -4.67
CA GLN A 153 -11.39 32.98 -5.40
C GLN A 153 -10.62 34.23 -5.82
N GLU A 154 -9.89 34.87 -4.91
CA GLU A 154 -9.11 36.08 -5.20
C GLU A 154 -7.97 35.81 -6.19
N LEU A 155 -7.28 34.68 -6.06
CA LEU A 155 -6.12 34.33 -6.88
C LEU A 155 -6.50 33.77 -8.25
N TYR A 156 -7.59 33.00 -8.34
CA TYR A 156 -7.88 32.15 -9.49
C TYR A 156 -9.33 32.23 -10.00
N GLY A 157 -10.20 32.99 -9.34
CA GLY A 157 -11.60 33.16 -9.75
C GLY A 157 -12.45 31.89 -9.61
N ILE A 158 -12.15 31.03 -8.63
CA ILE A 158 -13.00 29.88 -8.28
C ILE A 158 -14.05 30.37 -7.27
N ASP A 159 -15.30 30.43 -7.70
CA ASP A 159 -16.40 30.85 -6.83
C ASP A 159 -16.63 29.81 -5.73
N TYR A 160 -16.73 30.28 -4.49
CA TYR A 160 -16.97 29.41 -3.35
C TYR A 160 -18.37 29.63 -2.75
N THR A 161 -18.90 28.62 -2.08
CA THR A 161 -19.97 28.76 -1.11
C THR A 161 -19.56 28.02 0.15
N ILE A 162 -19.40 28.73 1.25
CA ILE A 162 -19.02 28.12 2.54
C ILE A 162 -20.29 27.90 3.35
N LEU A 163 -20.51 26.66 3.79
CA LEU A 163 -21.68 26.28 4.56
C LEU A 163 -21.25 25.83 5.96
N ARG A 164 -21.58 26.60 6.99
CA ARG A 164 -21.28 26.30 8.39
C ARG A 164 -22.41 25.45 8.96
N PHE A 165 -22.18 24.14 9.04
CA PHE A 165 -23.20 23.19 9.46
C PHE A 165 -23.47 23.24 10.96
N GLY A 166 -24.74 23.23 11.35
CA GLY A 166 -25.17 22.77 12.67
C GLY A 166 -24.83 21.29 12.89
N ILE A 167 -25.12 20.73 14.06
CA ILE A 167 -24.80 19.34 14.37
C ILE A 167 -25.76 18.42 13.60
N PRO A 168 -25.28 17.69 12.58
CA PRO A 168 -26.15 16.91 11.72
C PRO A 168 -26.64 15.65 12.45
N TYR A 169 -27.90 15.30 12.25
CA TYR A 169 -28.47 14.04 12.73
C TYR A 169 -29.54 13.52 11.75
N GLY A 170 -29.81 12.21 11.80
CA GLY A 170 -30.79 11.57 10.93
C GLY A 170 -30.32 10.22 10.37
N PRO A 171 -31.07 9.65 9.41
CA PRO A 171 -30.76 8.37 8.78
C PRO A 171 -29.32 8.30 8.25
N ARG A 172 -28.68 7.13 8.32
CA ARG A 172 -27.28 6.90 7.88
C ARG A 172 -26.19 7.51 8.79
N ALA A 173 -26.56 8.10 9.93
CA ALA A 173 -25.60 8.61 10.91
C ALA A 173 -24.76 7.50 11.56
N ARG A 174 -23.55 7.87 12.01
CA ARG A 174 -22.65 6.96 12.76
C ARG A 174 -23.24 6.58 14.12
N GLU A 175 -23.10 5.33 14.52
CA GLU A 175 -23.56 4.81 15.82
C GLU A 175 -22.97 5.55 17.03
N ALA A 176 -21.77 6.11 16.89
CA ALA A 176 -21.09 6.85 17.96
C ALA A 176 -21.73 8.23 18.26
N ALA A 177 -22.58 8.76 17.37
CA ALA A 177 -23.27 10.02 17.63
C ALA A 177 -24.36 9.85 18.70
N VAL A 178 -24.63 10.90 19.47
CA VAL A 178 -25.50 10.82 20.67
C VAL A 178 -26.92 10.30 20.38
N ILE A 179 -27.54 10.75 19.28
CA ILE A 179 -28.90 10.33 18.89
C ILE A 179 -28.91 8.84 18.47
N PRO A 180 -28.04 8.38 17.54
CA PRO A 180 -27.86 6.95 17.27
C PRO A 180 -27.60 6.10 18.51
N ALA A 181 -26.69 6.55 19.38
CA ALA A 181 -26.35 5.84 20.60
C ALA A 181 -27.54 5.70 21.56
N PHE A 182 -28.30 6.79 21.78
CA PHE A 182 -29.47 6.78 22.66
C PHE A 182 -30.61 5.94 22.09
N VAL A 183 -30.92 6.10 20.79
CA VAL A 183 -31.94 5.27 20.13
C VAL A 183 -31.54 3.79 20.15
N GLY A 184 -30.27 3.48 19.89
CA GLY A 184 -29.76 2.11 19.94
C GLY A 184 -29.89 1.49 21.34
N LYS A 185 -29.52 2.23 22.40
CA LYS A 185 -29.72 1.79 23.79
C LYS A 185 -31.21 1.59 24.11
N ALA A 186 -32.04 2.56 23.75
CA ALA A 186 -33.47 2.52 24.00
C ALA A 186 -34.14 1.31 23.32
N LEU A 187 -33.80 1.03 22.05
CA LEU A 187 -34.32 -0.13 21.33
C LEU A 187 -33.88 -1.47 21.93
N ARG A 188 -32.80 -1.51 22.70
CA ARG A 188 -32.34 -2.69 23.47
C ARG A 188 -32.85 -2.73 24.91
N GLY A 189 -33.65 -1.76 25.33
CA GLY A 189 -34.11 -1.63 26.72
C GLY A 189 -32.99 -1.26 27.70
N GLU A 190 -31.89 -0.69 27.23
CA GLU A 190 -30.77 -0.22 28.06
C GLU A 190 -31.00 1.22 28.55
N PRO A 191 -30.56 1.59 29.77
CA PRO A 191 -30.72 2.94 30.30
C PRO A 191 -29.94 4.00 29.51
N LEU A 192 -30.54 5.19 29.34
CA LEU A 192 -29.90 6.36 28.75
C LEU A 192 -29.08 7.08 29.82
N THR A 193 -27.78 7.19 29.59
CA THR A 193 -26.85 7.78 30.56
C THR A 193 -26.59 9.24 30.22
N LEU A 194 -26.92 10.15 31.14
CA LEU A 194 -26.67 11.58 31.02
C LEU A 194 -25.51 11.95 31.94
N ALA A 195 -24.51 12.65 31.41
CA ALA A 195 -23.44 13.22 32.24
C ALA A 195 -23.86 14.62 32.70
N GLY A 196 -23.77 14.88 34.00
CA GLY A 196 -24.30 16.10 34.61
C GLY A 196 -25.83 16.08 34.70
N ASP A 197 -26.45 17.25 34.59
CA ASP A 197 -27.91 17.45 34.62
C ASP A 197 -28.59 17.31 33.25
N GLY A 198 -27.81 17.18 32.17
CA GLY A 198 -28.31 17.11 30.80
C GLY A 198 -28.68 18.48 30.20
N GLY A 199 -28.35 19.59 30.87
CA GLY A 199 -28.69 20.95 30.43
C GLY A 199 -27.81 21.49 29.29
N GLN A 200 -26.72 20.81 28.93
CA GLN A 200 -25.88 21.20 27.82
C GLN A 200 -26.66 21.13 26.50
N SER A 201 -26.63 22.22 25.74
CA SER A 201 -27.48 22.42 24.56
C SER A 201 -26.69 22.55 23.27
N ARG A 202 -27.28 22.13 22.16
CA ARG A 202 -26.64 22.15 20.84
C ARG A 202 -27.67 22.49 19.75
N ARG A 203 -27.17 23.11 18.68
CA ARG A 203 -27.92 23.39 17.45
C ARG A 203 -27.86 22.18 16.52
N PHE A 204 -28.86 21.31 16.62
CA PHE A 204 -28.99 20.17 15.71
C PHE A 204 -29.65 20.58 14.40
N VAL A 205 -29.34 19.89 13.31
CA VAL A 205 -29.98 20.08 12.00
C VAL A 205 -30.25 18.73 11.37
N TYR A 206 -31.46 18.53 10.88
CA TYR A 206 -31.84 17.26 10.25
C TYR A 206 -31.07 17.12 8.93
N VAL A 207 -30.52 15.92 8.68
CA VAL A 207 -29.55 15.71 7.61
C VAL A 207 -30.10 15.98 6.21
N GLU A 208 -31.39 15.75 5.98
CA GLU A 208 -31.99 16.01 4.67
C GLU A 208 -32.17 17.51 4.41
N ASP A 209 -32.52 18.29 5.43
CA ASP A 209 -32.59 19.76 5.33
C ASP A 209 -31.18 20.32 5.09
N LEU A 210 -30.18 19.77 5.81
CA LEU A 210 -28.79 20.15 5.62
C LEU A 210 -28.32 19.83 4.19
N ALA A 211 -28.63 18.64 3.68
CA ALA A 211 -28.28 18.23 2.32
C ALA A 211 -28.97 19.10 1.26
N ASP A 212 -30.20 19.53 1.52
CA ASP A 212 -30.92 20.48 0.67
C ASP A 212 -30.21 21.84 0.61
N GLY A 213 -29.71 22.33 1.77
CA GLY A 213 -28.89 23.54 1.85
C GLY A 213 -27.55 23.41 1.10
N VAL A 214 -26.92 22.23 1.12
CA VAL A 214 -25.72 21.97 0.30
C VAL A 214 -26.03 22.04 -1.19
N ALA A 215 -27.17 21.50 -1.61
CA ALA A 215 -27.58 21.58 -3.00
C ALA A 215 -27.92 23.04 -3.41
N LEU A 216 -28.56 23.83 -2.55
CA LEU A 216 -28.80 25.27 -2.79
C LEU A 216 -27.51 26.08 -2.85
N GLY A 217 -26.45 25.62 -2.17
CA GLY A 217 -25.14 26.26 -2.25
C GLY A 217 -24.53 26.25 -3.65
N LEU A 218 -25.07 25.47 -4.60
CA LEU A 218 -24.65 25.51 -6.00
C LEU A 218 -25.29 26.64 -6.80
N ASP A 219 -26.34 27.28 -6.28
CA ASP A 219 -27.07 28.34 -6.99
C ASP A 219 -26.19 29.58 -7.18
N GLU A 220 -26.45 30.36 -8.24
CA GLU A 220 -25.63 31.52 -8.59
C GLU A 220 -25.57 32.55 -7.44
N VAL A 221 -26.70 32.80 -6.78
CA VAL A 221 -26.82 33.74 -5.64
C VAL A 221 -25.91 33.35 -4.46
N ALA A 222 -25.58 32.07 -4.32
CA ALA A 222 -24.72 31.56 -3.26
C ALA A 222 -23.22 31.79 -3.51
N GLY A 223 -22.86 32.30 -4.69
CA GLY A 223 -21.48 32.53 -5.10
C GLY A 223 -20.76 33.54 -4.19
N ASN A 224 -19.60 33.14 -3.68
CA ASN A 224 -18.71 33.88 -2.79
C ASN A 224 -19.33 34.26 -1.44
N ARG A 225 -20.31 33.47 -0.98
CA ARG A 225 -21.04 33.67 0.27
C ARG A 225 -20.68 32.63 1.34
N VAL A 226 -20.97 33.01 2.57
CA VAL A 226 -20.93 32.14 3.76
C VAL A 226 -22.35 32.08 4.31
N TYR A 227 -22.84 30.86 4.60
CA TYR A 227 -24.15 30.62 5.20
C TYR A 227 -24.07 29.68 6.40
N ASN A 228 -24.79 30.00 7.46
CA ASN A 228 -25.07 29.08 8.56
C ASN A 228 -26.25 28.19 8.19
N LEU A 229 -26.06 26.87 8.34
CA LEU A 229 -27.11 25.88 8.14
C LEU A 229 -27.39 25.16 9.47
N ALA A 230 -28.08 25.86 10.38
CA ALA A 230 -28.45 25.37 11.71
C ALA A 230 -29.96 25.58 11.98
N SER A 231 -30.54 24.75 12.84
CA SER A 231 -31.92 24.94 13.31
C SER A 231 -32.02 26.06 14.34
N ASP A 232 -33.18 26.73 14.34
CA ASP A 232 -33.56 27.71 15.36
C ASP A 232 -33.94 27.07 16.70
N GLU A 233 -34.05 25.73 16.75
CA GLU A 233 -34.21 24.98 17.98
C GLU A 233 -32.88 24.81 18.73
N ASN A 234 -32.89 25.10 20.04
CA ASN A 234 -31.78 24.79 20.93
C ASN A 234 -32.13 23.55 21.74
N VAL A 235 -31.44 22.43 21.50
CA VAL A 235 -31.81 21.12 22.04
C VAL A 235 -30.79 20.67 23.09
N THR A 236 -31.26 20.42 24.30
CA THR A 236 -30.45 19.89 25.42
C THR A 236 -30.28 18.38 25.32
N ILE A 237 -29.22 17.84 25.90
CA ILE A 237 -29.03 16.37 25.96
C ILE A 237 -30.18 15.70 26.70
N LYS A 238 -30.74 16.37 27.72
CA LYS A 238 -31.96 15.94 28.40
C LYS A 238 -33.14 15.83 27.44
N GLN A 239 -33.40 16.86 26.62
CA GLN A 239 -34.47 16.84 25.62
C GLN A 239 -34.27 15.71 24.60
N ILE A 240 -33.02 15.40 24.19
CA ILE A 240 -32.74 14.23 23.33
C ILE A 240 -33.20 12.94 24.02
N ALA A 241 -32.80 12.73 25.27
CA ALA A 241 -33.15 11.53 26.02
C ALA A 241 -34.67 11.38 26.22
N GLU A 242 -35.35 12.47 26.56
CA GLU A 242 -36.80 12.52 26.72
C GLU A 242 -37.53 12.21 25.39
N THR A 243 -37.11 12.84 24.29
CA THR A 243 -37.68 12.59 22.95
C THR A 243 -37.50 11.12 22.55
N VAL A 244 -36.32 10.53 22.80
CA VAL A 244 -36.08 9.10 22.50
C VAL A 244 -36.94 8.21 23.37
N LYS A 245 -37.07 8.51 24.67
CA LYS A 245 -37.93 7.76 25.60
C LYS A 245 -39.39 7.78 25.18
N GLU A 246 -39.90 8.93 24.74
CA GLU A 246 -41.27 9.09 24.24
C GLU A 246 -41.53 8.26 22.97
N LEU A 247 -40.57 8.23 22.03
CA LEU A 247 -40.72 7.53 20.75
C LEU A 247 -40.51 6.01 20.82
N VAL A 248 -39.66 5.55 21.73
CA VAL A 248 -39.31 4.12 21.86
C VAL A 248 -40.11 3.43 22.95
N GLY A 249 -40.46 4.12 24.04
CA GLY A 249 -41.15 3.56 25.22
C GLY A 249 -40.18 3.11 26.33
N ASN A 250 -40.70 2.84 27.54
CA ASN A 250 -40.07 2.29 28.76
C ASN A 250 -38.52 2.19 28.79
N VAL A 251 -37.84 3.35 28.83
CA VAL A 251 -36.39 3.42 29.04
C VAL A 251 -36.08 4.31 30.23
N GLU A 252 -35.20 3.82 31.11
CA GLU A 252 -34.71 4.55 32.28
C GLU A 252 -33.66 5.60 31.86
N ILE A 253 -33.71 6.79 32.48
CA ILE A 253 -32.71 7.85 32.31
C ILE A 253 -31.88 7.91 33.59
N VAL A 254 -30.57 7.66 33.47
CA VAL A 254 -29.63 7.60 34.59
C VAL A 254 -28.64 8.75 34.50
N TYR A 255 -28.48 9.47 35.60
CA TYR A 255 -27.54 10.59 35.70
C TYR A 255 -26.18 10.12 36.24
N THR A 256 -25.12 10.65 35.67
CA THR A 256 -23.72 10.39 36.05
C THR A 256 -22.98 11.70 36.28
N PRO A 257 -21.84 11.72 37.00
CA PRO A 257 -21.08 12.95 37.21
C PRO A 257 -20.75 13.68 35.90
N ALA A 258 -20.78 15.00 35.93
CA ALA A 258 -20.48 15.84 34.77
C ALA A 258 -19.05 15.60 34.26
N ARG A 259 -18.87 15.65 32.94
CA ARG A 259 -17.54 15.54 32.31
C ARG A 259 -16.89 16.93 32.27
N PRO A 260 -15.58 17.05 32.57
CA PRO A 260 -14.86 18.31 32.39
C PRO A 260 -14.88 18.73 30.91
N GLY A 261 -15.17 20.01 30.65
CA GLY A 261 -15.08 20.59 29.30
C GLY A 261 -16.30 20.42 28.40
N ASP A 262 -17.49 20.17 28.95
CA ASP A 262 -18.71 20.12 28.12
C ASP A 262 -19.10 21.52 27.65
N PHE A 263 -19.00 21.74 26.34
CA PHE A 263 -19.21 23.03 25.69
C PHE A 263 -20.70 23.47 25.80
N GLY A 264 -21.01 24.76 25.80
CA GLY A 264 -22.39 25.26 25.95
C GLY A 264 -23.19 25.39 24.64
N GLY A 265 -22.50 25.40 23.50
CA GLY A 265 -23.07 25.81 22.21
C GLY A 265 -23.19 27.34 22.09
N LYS A 266 -23.56 27.84 20.91
CA LYS A 266 -23.87 29.26 20.64
C LYS A 266 -25.25 29.36 19.97
N VAL A 267 -25.90 30.51 20.09
CA VAL A 267 -27.13 30.82 19.32
C VAL A 267 -26.71 31.27 17.93
N VAL A 268 -26.88 30.40 16.92
CA VAL A 268 -26.43 30.67 15.55
C VAL A 268 -27.63 31.07 14.69
N SER A 269 -27.54 32.22 14.03
CA SER A 269 -28.57 32.68 13.09
C SER A 269 -28.37 32.10 11.69
N SER A 270 -29.42 31.49 11.13
CA SER A 270 -29.49 31.04 9.73
C SER A 270 -30.27 32.01 8.83
N ALA A 271 -30.53 33.24 9.30
CA ALA A 271 -31.41 34.19 8.62
C ALA A 271 -30.94 34.58 7.20
N ARG A 272 -29.62 34.57 6.97
CA ARG A 272 -29.05 34.84 5.63
C ARG A 272 -29.40 33.73 4.65
N ALA A 273 -29.24 32.46 5.04
CA ALA A 273 -29.60 31.31 4.23
C ALA A 273 -31.10 31.33 3.86
N ASN A 274 -31.95 31.74 4.80
CA ASN A 274 -33.38 31.89 4.53
C ASN A 274 -33.70 32.99 3.52
N ARG A 275 -33.14 34.19 3.70
CA ARG A 275 -33.42 35.33 2.80
C ARG A 275 -32.87 35.13 1.38
N GLU A 276 -31.67 34.57 1.26
CA GLU A 276 -30.96 34.51 -0.03
C GLU A 276 -31.16 33.19 -0.77
N LEU A 277 -31.19 32.06 -0.06
CA LEU A 277 -31.35 30.72 -0.66
C LEU A 277 -32.78 30.18 -0.54
N GLY A 278 -33.65 30.83 0.24
CA GLY A 278 -34.94 30.26 0.63
C GLY A 278 -34.80 29.05 1.56
N TRP A 279 -33.62 28.84 2.16
CA TRP A 279 -33.35 27.68 2.99
C TRP A 279 -33.82 27.87 4.44
N SER A 280 -34.42 26.84 5.02
CA SER A 280 -34.71 26.76 6.45
C SER A 280 -34.58 25.32 6.93
N ALA A 281 -34.22 25.11 8.19
CA ALA A 281 -34.31 23.81 8.84
C ALA A 281 -35.80 23.45 9.07
N ALA A 282 -36.45 22.95 8.03
CA ALA A 282 -37.89 22.73 7.99
C ALA A 282 -38.37 21.57 8.87
N THR A 283 -37.47 20.65 9.24
CA THR A 283 -37.79 19.46 10.03
C THR A 283 -37.58 19.74 11.53
N PRO A 284 -38.65 19.75 12.35
CA PRO A 284 -38.51 19.90 13.80
C PRO A 284 -37.66 18.79 14.42
N PHE A 285 -37.00 19.05 15.55
CA PHE A 285 -36.11 18.09 16.18
C PHE A 285 -36.77 16.73 16.47
N SER A 286 -37.95 16.76 17.11
CA SER A 286 -38.70 15.55 17.46
C SER A 286 -39.11 14.74 16.23
N GLU A 287 -39.49 15.41 15.15
CA GLU A 287 -39.85 14.79 13.88
C GLU A 287 -38.64 14.13 13.21
N GLY A 288 -37.48 14.79 13.21
CA GLY A 288 -36.24 14.19 12.69
C GLY A 288 -35.82 12.96 13.49
N VAL A 289 -35.97 12.97 14.82
CA VAL A 289 -35.70 11.79 15.67
C VAL A 289 -36.71 10.68 15.37
N ARG A 290 -37.99 11.00 15.19
CA ARG A 290 -39.03 10.04 14.79
C ARG A 290 -38.67 9.35 13.47
N ARG A 291 -38.28 10.10 12.45
CA ARG A 291 -37.83 9.55 11.16
C ARG A 291 -36.59 8.69 11.31
N TYR A 292 -35.64 9.09 12.15
CA TYR A 292 -34.46 8.27 12.45
C TYR A 292 -34.84 6.95 13.14
N VAL A 293 -35.72 6.97 14.14
CA VAL A 293 -36.21 5.76 14.83
C VAL A 293 -36.94 4.84 13.85
N GLN A 294 -37.81 5.39 13.00
CA GLN A 294 -38.49 4.64 11.96
C GLN A 294 -37.50 3.99 11.00
N TRP A 295 -36.56 4.78 10.46
CA TRP A 295 -35.50 4.26 9.58
C TRP A 295 -34.69 3.16 10.26
N ARG A 296 -34.37 3.29 11.57
CA ARG A 296 -33.68 2.23 12.33
C ARG A 296 -34.51 0.97 12.48
N ARG A 297 -35.81 1.08 12.71
CA ARG A 297 -36.73 -0.07 12.77
C ARG A 297 -36.85 -0.73 11.40
N GLU A 298 -36.93 0.05 10.33
CA GLU A 298 -36.95 -0.46 8.95
C GLU A 298 -35.63 -1.14 8.58
N GLN A 299 -34.48 -0.58 8.96
CA GLN A 299 -33.19 -1.25 8.76
C GLN A 299 -33.08 -2.53 9.58
N ALA A 300 -33.58 -2.54 10.81
CA ALA A 300 -33.61 -3.75 11.63
C ALA A 300 -34.60 -4.78 11.07
N ALA A 301 -35.75 -4.35 10.55
CA ALA A 301 -36.75 -5.20 9.92
C ALA A 301 -36.26 -5.73 8.57
N ALA A 302 -35.62 -4.92 7.74
CA ALA A 302 -35.01 -5.33 6.48
C ALA A 302 -33.79 -6.22 6.72
N ALA A 303 -32.98 -5.95 7.74
CA ALA A 303 -31.91 -6.86 8.17
C ALA A 303 -32.50 -8.16 8.69
N ALA A 304 -33.58 -8.10 9.49
CA ALA A 304 -34.29 -9.28 9.98
C ALA A 304 -35.05 -10.00 8.87
N GLU A 305 -35.53 -9.35 7.82
CA GLU A 305 -36.17 -9.93 6.64
C GLU A 305 -35.14 -10.46 5.66
N GLN A 306 -33.95 -9.88 5.56
CA GLN A 306 -32.81 -10.46 4.86
C GLN A 306 -32.26 -11.64 5.64
N GLU A 307 -32.23 -11.56 6.97
CA GLU A 307 -31.89 -12.66 7.87
C GLU A 307 -32.98 -13.74 7.79
N LEU A 308 -34.27 -13.37 7.78
CA LEU A 308 -35.42 -14.26 7.62
C LEU A 308 -35.55 -14.76 6.19
N ALA A 309 -35.13 -14.05 5.15
CA ALA A 309 -35.04 -14.52 3.76
C ALA A 309 -33.77 -15.35 3.53
N SER A 310 -32.76 -15.19 4.39
CA SER A 310 -31.62 -16.11 4.51
C SER A 310 -31.91 -17.31 5.42
N VAL A 311 -33.01 -17.27 6.18
CA VAL A 311 -33.51 -18.32 7.10
C VAL A 311 -34.80 -18.97 6.58
N LEU A 312 -35.46 -18.39 5.58
CA LEU A 312 -36.46 -19.05 4.75
C LEU A 312 -35.67 -19.99 3.83
N PRO A 313 -36.06 -21.26 3.73
CA PRO A 313 -35.41 -22.17 2.80
C PRO A 313 -35.50 -21.54 1.42
N ALA A 314 -34.47 -21.74 0.60
CA ALA A 314 -34.63 -21.68 -0.85
C ALA A 314 -36.01 -22.26 -1.18
N GLY A 315 -36.82 -21.50 -1.93
CA GLY A 315 -38.22 -21.87 -2.21
C GLY A 315 -38.34 -23.36 -2.49
N GLU A 316 -39.46 -23.97 -2.04
CA GLU A 316 -39.72 -25.43 -2.05
C GLU A 316 -38.73 -26.16 -2.95
N PRO A 317 -37.87 -27.04 -2.39
CA PRO A 317 -36.84 -27.68 -3.18
C PRO A 317 -37.54 -28.21 -4.41
N ASP A 318 -37.11 -27.75 -5.58
CA ASP A 318 -37.33 -28.52 -6.79
C ASP A 318 -36.91 -29.92 -6.36
N ALA A 319 -37.86 -30.85 -6.29
CA ALA A 319 -37.62 -32.22 -5.81
C ALA A 319 -36.61 -32.97 -6.70
N GLU A 320 -36.07 -32.27 -7.69
CA GLU A 320 -35.05 -32.64 -8.66
C GLU A 320 -33.68 -31.94 -8.46
N SER A 321 -33.51 -31.00 -7.53
CA SER A 321 -32.25 -30.25 -7.39
C SER A 321 -31.18 -31.03 -6.61
N LYS A 322 -30.05 -31.31 -7.27
CA LYS A 322 -28.91 -32.07 -6.72
C LYS A 322 -28.28 -31.31 -5.53
N PRO A 323 -27.91 -32.01 -4.43
CA PRO A 323 -27.24 -31.38 -3.29
C PRO A 323 -25.93 -30.70 -3.70
N ARG A 324 -25.71 -29.48 -3.19
CA ARG A 324 -24.55 -28.64 -3.51
C ARG A 324 -23.24 -29.34 -3.11
N GLN A 325 -22.29 -29.38 -4.03
CA GLN A 325 -20.98 -30.02 -3.87
C GLN A 325 -19.94 -28.98 -3.48
N ILE A 326 -19.52 -28.98 -2.22
CA ILE A 326 -18.56 -28.01 -1.66
C ILE A 326 -17.20 -28.67 -1.49
N LEU A 327 -16.17 -28.13 -2.17
CA LEU A 327 -14.81 -28.66 -2.07
C LEU A 327 -13.90 -27.73 -1.27
N ILE A 328 -13.48 -28.16 -0.10
CA ILE A 328 -12.49 -27.48 0.74
C ILE A 328 -11.11 -28.08 0.49
N ILE A 329 -10.16 -27.27 0.01
CA ILE A 329 -8.79 -27.71 -0.29
C ILE A 329 -7.81 -27.10 0.72
N SER A 330 -7.31 -27.94 1.63
CA SER A 330 -6.30 -27.64 2.66
C SER A 330 -4.91 -28.17 2.26
N ALA A 331 -3.95 -28.12 3.19
CA ALA A 331 -2.69 -28.85 3.11
C ALA A 331 -2.24 -29.34 4.50
N ASP A 332 -1.83 -30.62 4.60
CA ASP A 332 -1.30 -31.22 5.83
C ASP A 332 0.14 -30.73 6.16
N ILE A 333 0.31 -29.42 6.33
CA ILE A 333 1.54 -28.73 6.75
C ILE A 333 1.34 -28.18 8.18
N GLY A 334 0.60 -28.93 9.00
CA GLY A 334 0.35 -28.65 10.40
C GLY A 334 -1.06 -28.12 10.69
N GLU A 335 -1.41 -28.09 11.98
CA GLU A 335 -2.78 -27.81 12.44
C GLU A 335 -3.28 -26.41 12.08
N GLY A 336 -2.40 -25.49 11.68
CA GLY A 336 -2.75 -24.13 11.26
C GLY A 336 -3.59 -24.05 9.98
N HIS A 337 -3.63 -25.10 9.16
CA HIS A 337 -4.45 -25.17 7.93
C HIS A 337 -5.62 -26.16 8.04
N ASP A 338 -5.39 -27.28 8.74
CA ASP A 338 -6.37 -28.36 8.85
C ASP A 338 -7.49 -28.05 9.85
N LEU A 339 -7.19 -27.35 10.95
CA LEU A 339 -8.23 -26.85 11.86
C LEU A 339 -9.19 -25.87 11.14
N PRO A 340 -8.70 -24.84 10.43
CA PRO A 340 -9.59 -23.96 9.66
C PRO A 340 -10.44 -24.73 8.65
N ALA A 341 -9.86 -25.70 7.94
CA ALA A 341 -10.60 -26.50 6.96
C ALA A 341 -11.74 -27.30 7.61
N ARG A 342 -11.49 -27.89 8.79
CA ARG A 342 -12.52 -28.59 9.56
C ARG A 342 -13.56 -27.64 10.14
N ALA A 343 -13.17 -26.44 10.58
CA ALA A 343 -14.09 -25.43 11.09
C ALA A 343 -15.02 -24.94 9.98
N VAL A 344 -14.48 -24.51 8.84
CA VAL A 344 -15.27 -24.11 7.66
C VAL A 344 -16.17 -25.25 7.18
N SER A 345 -15.70 -26.49 7.20
CA SER A 345 -16.53 -27.65 6.86
C SER A 345 -17.72 -27.84 7.79
N ARG A 346 -17.59 -27.51 9.09
CA ARG A 346 -18.71 -27.56 10.03
C ARG A 346 -19.66 -26.39 9.78
N GLU A 347 -19.12 -25.19 9.60
CA GLU A 347 -19.93 -24.01 9.26
C GLU A 347 -20.83 -24.29 8.05
N PHE A 348 -20.32 -24.93 6.98
CA PHE A 348 -21.18 -25.28 5.85
C PHE A 348 -22.27 -26.30 6.18
N ARG A 349 -22.00 -27.29 7.04
CA ARG A 349 -23.03 -28.26 7.46
C ARG A 349 -24.08 -27.66 8.38
N ASP A 350 -23.68 -26.66 9.17
CA ASP A 350 -24.57 -25.94 10.08
C ASP A 350 -25.48 -24.96 9.29
N GLU A 351 -24.96 -24.35 8.23
CA GLU A 351 -25.66 -23.32 7.43
C GLU A 351 -26.43 -23.90 6.22
N ASP A 352 -25.99 -25.05 5.68
CA ASP A 352 -26.62 -25.77 4.56
C ASP A 352 -26.55 -27.30 4.83
N PRO A 353 -27.55 -27.86 5.54
CA PRO A 353 -27.55 -29.28 5.93
C PRO A 353 -27.53 -30.27 4.76
N ASP A 354 -28.00 -29.86 3.58
CA ASP A 354 -28.08 -30.69 2.38
C ASP A 354 -26.78 -30.62 1.54
N ALA A 355 -25.85 -29.70 1.86
CA ALA A 355 -24.58 -29.59 1.18
C ALA A 355 -23.64 -30.78 1.45
N GLN A 356 -23.07 -31.31 0.38
CA GLN A 356 -22.02 -32.33 0.47
C GLN A 356 -20.64 -31.67 0.51
N VAL A 357 -20.05 -31.65 1.70
CA VAL A 357 -18.74 -31.01 1.94
C VAL A 357 -17.61 -32.03 1.92
N SER A 358 -16.70 -31.88 0.95
CA SER A 358 -15.47 -32.67 0.84
C SER A 358 -14.25 -31.85 1.27
N VAL A 359 -13.52 -32.32 2.29
CA VAL A 359 -12.23 -31.72 2.70
C VAL A 359 -11.09 -32.57 2.16
N VAL A 360 -10.27 -31.99 1.30
CA VAL A 360 -9.15 -32.68 0.64
C VAL A 360 -7.83 -31.99 0.87
N ASN A 361 -6.76 -32.78 0.95
CA ASN A 361 -5.41 -32.26 0.97
C ASN A 361 -4.96 -31.96 -0.48
N GLY A 362 -4.79 -30.68 -0.79
CA GLY A 362 -4.35 -30.22 -2.11
C GLY A 362 -2.88 -30.50 -2.40
N LEU A 363 -2.05 -30.71 -1.37
CA LEU A 363 -0.61 -30.83 -1.54
C LEU A 363 -0.20 -32.09 -2.33
N PRO A 364 -0.65 -33.32 -1.98
CA PRO A 364 -0.45 -34.51 -2.81
C PRO A 364 -0.97 -34.34 -4.23
N ALA A 365 -2.11 -33.66 -4.40
CA ALA A 365 -2.68 -33.39 -5.71
C ALA A 365 -1.81 -32.46 -6.55
N MET A 366 -0.98 -31.60 -5.96
CA MET A 366 -0.03 -30.76 -6.70
C MET A 366 1.22 -31.53 -7.19
N GLY A 367 1.38 -32.80 -6.80
CA GLY A 367 2.41 -33.72 -7.29
C GLY A 367 3.54 -34.00 -6.28
N PRO A 368 4.27 -35.12 -6.46
CA PRO A 368 5.23 -35.63 -5.47
C PRO A 368 6.44 -34.71 -5.27
N VAL A 369 6.95 -34.11 -6.35
CA VAL A 369 8.07 -33.15 -6.28
C VAL A 369 7.70 -31.93 -5.43
N LEU A 370 6.54 -31.34 -5.69
CA LEU A 370 6.10 -30.13 -5.00
C LEU A 370 5.69 -30.44 -3.56
N THR A 371 5.08 -31.61 -3.31
CA THR A 371 4.80 -32.11 -1.96
C THR A 371 6.08 -32.24 -1.14
N LYS A 372 7.11 -32.87 -1.70
CA LYS A 372 8.42 -33.04 -1.07
C LYS A 372 9.08 -31.68 -0.78
N VAL A 373 9.07 -30.77 -1.75
CA VAL A 373 9.66 -29.42 -1.60
C VAL A 373 8.89 -28.57 -0.59
N LEU A 374 7.57 -28.62 -0.52
CA LEU A 374 6.81 -27.77 0.40
C LEU A 374 6.71 -28.36 1.82
N ARG A 375 6.67 -29.69 1.95
CA ARG A 375 6.52 -30.40 3.23
C ARG A 375 7.87 -30.75 3.87
N GLU A 376 8.72 -31.47 3.16
CA GLU A 376 9.96 -32.04 3.72
C GLU A 376 11.09 -31.00 3.77
N ASN A 377 11.20 -30.15 2.74
CA ASN A 377 12.22 -29.10 2.72
C ASN A 377 11.97 -28.04 3.81
N SER A 378 10.72 -27.70 4.10
CA SER A 378 10.39 -26.75 5.17
C SER A 378 10.87 -27.26 6.53
N ALA A 379 10.61 -28.53 6.84
CA ALA A 379 11.08 -29.15 8.09
C ALA A 379 12.62 -29.22 8.18
N PHE A 380 13.31 -29.48 7.06
CA PHE A 380 14.76 -29.47 6.99
C PHE A 380 15.35 -28.06 7.13
N MET A 381 14.85 -27.09 6.37
CA MET A 381 15.30 -25.70 6.39
C MET A 381 15.09 -25.06 7.78
N PHE A 382 13.96 -25.32 8.44
CA PHE A 382 13.72 -24.83 9.80
C PHE A 382 14.69 -25.39 10.83
N ARG A 383 15.20 -26.60 10.61
CA ARG A 383 16.10 -27.28 11.55
C ARG A 383 17.57 -26.91 11.33
N TRP A 384 18.00 -26.77 10.07
CA TRP A 384 19.43 -26.70 9.72
C TRP A 384 19.84 -25.41 9.01
N LEU A 385 18.95 -24.73 8.28
CA LEU A 385 19.25 -23.54 7.47
C LEU A 385 18.18 -22.44 7.59
N PRO A 386 17.89 -21.94 8.81
CA PRO A 386 16.83 -20.95 9.02
C PRO A 386 17.09 -19.60 8.31
N TRP A 387 18.37 -19.22 8.15
CA TRP A 387 18.76 -18.03 7.38
C TRP A 387 18.40 -18.15 5.89
N LEU A 388 18.51 -19.35 5.32
CA LEU A 388 18.21 -19.61 3.91
C LEU A 388 16.70 -19.53 3.67
N PHE A 389 15.90 -20.08 4.58
CA PHE A 389 14.44 -19.93 4.53
C PHE A 389 14.02 -18.46 4.59
N ASP A 390 14.66 -17.69 5.47
CA ASP A 390 14.36 -16.28 5.64
C ASP A 390 14.78 -15.44 4.42
N PHE A 391 15.93 -15.74 3.83
CA PHE A 391 16.39 -15.14 2.57
C PHE A 391 15.46 -15.48 1.40
N GLN A 392 15.05 -16.75 1.25
CA GLN A 392 14.07 -17.17 0.25
C GLN A 392 12.74 -16.46 0.44
N TYR A 393 12.24 -16.39 1.67
CA TYR A 393 10.99 -15.70 1.99
C TYR A 393 11.07 -14.20 1.69
N MET A 394 12.21 -13.55 2.01
CA MET A 394 12.48 -12.16 1.66
C MET A 394 12.44 -11.96 0.13
N LEU A 395 13.12 -12.82 -0.63
CA LEU A 395 13.07 -12.78 -2.09
C LEU A 395 11.64 -12.95 -2.61
N PHE A 396 10.83 -13.85 -2.04
CA PHE A 396 9.46 -14.06 -2.48
C PHE A 396 8.50 -12.91 -2.11
N MET A 397 8.72 -12.26 -0.97
CA MET A 397 7.84 -11.19 -0.50
C MET A 397 8.14 -9.84 -1.14
N TYR A 398 9.43 -9.48 -1.23
CA TYR A 398 9.86 -8.13 -1.60
C TYR A 398 10.28 -8.00 -3.06
N PHE A 399 10.79 -9.07 -3.68
CA PHE A 399 11.25 -9.01 -5.06
C PHE A 399 10.17 -9.53 -6.02
N ALA A 400 9.68 -8.67 -6.91
CA ALA A 400 8.57 -8.99 -7.81
C ALA A 400 8.89 -10.10 -8.83
N PRO A 401 10.09 -10.15 -9.46
CA PRO A 401 10.43 -11.17 -10.45
C PRO A 401 10.47 -12.61 -9.88
N THR A 402 11.07 -12.80 -8.72
CA THR A 402 11.12 -14.10 -8.01
C THR A 402 9.73 -14.57 -7.63
N ARG A 403 8.87 -13.66 -7.15
CA ARG A 403 7.47 -13.96 -6.84
C ARG A 403 6.66 -14.34 -8.06
N TRP A 404 6.84 -13.62 -9.17
CA TRP A 404 6.22 -13.97 -10.45
C TRP A 404 6.64 -15.37 -10.90
N LEU A 405 7.95 -15.66 -10.86
CA LEU A 405 8.51 -16.96 -11.23
C LEU A 405 7.98 -18.08 -10.31
N ALA A 406 7.97 -17.85 -9.00
CA ALA A 406 7.45 -18.80 -8.02
C ALA A 406 5.98 -19.16 -8.30
N LYS A 407 5.12 -18.16 -8.53
CA LYS A 407 3.71 -18.38 -8.92
C LYS A 407 3.59 -19.13 -10.24
N ARG A 408 4.45 -18.85 -11.24
CA ARG A 408 4.50 -19.58 -12.52
C ARG A 408 4.84 -21.05 -12.31
N LEU A 409 5.91 -21.35 -11.59
CA LEU A 409 6.35 -22.71 -11.32
C LEU A 409 5.29 -23.48 -10.51
N LEU A 410 4.80 -22.87 -9.42
CA LEU A 410 3.76 -23.45 -8.58
C LEU A 410 2.50 -23.80 -9.40
N THR A 411 2.06 -22.90 -10.28
CA THR A 411 0.94 -23.16 -11.19
C THR A 411 1.27 -24.24 -12.22
N ALA A 412 2.47 -24.21 -12.81
CA ALA A 412 2.87 -25.15 -13.86
C ALA A 412 2.87 -26.60 -13.36
N PHE A 413 3.39 -26.84 -12.16
CA PHE A 413 3.43 -28.15 -11.53
C PHE A 413 2.09 -28.53 -10.89
N GLY A 414 1.45 -27.61 -10.15
CA GLY A 414 0.22 -27.90 -9.40
C GLY A 414 -1.05 -28.01 -10.25
N ARG A 415 -1.14 -27.32 -11.40
CA ARG A 415 -2.40 -27.22 -12.17
C ARG A 415 -3.00 -28.55 -12.59
N ARG A 416 -2.18 -29.51 -13.04
CA ARG A 416 -2.70 -30.73 -13.68
C ARG A 416 -3.36 -31.65 -12.67
N GLY A 417 -2.75 -31.78 -11.49
CA GLY A 417 -3.30 -32.64 -10.45
C GLY A 417 -4.41 -31.96 -9.65
N LEU A 418 -4.34 -30.64 -9.39
CA LEU A 418 -5.46 -29.89 -8.83
C LEU A 418 -6.70 -29.91 -9.76
N MET A 419 -6.53 -29.75 -11.08
CA MET A 419 -7.67 -29.87 -12.01
C MET A 419 -8.25 -31.30 -12.06
N ARG A 420 -7.43 -32.35 -11.90
CA ARG A 420 -7.93 -33.73 -11.77
C ARG A 420 -8.72 -33.92 -10.48
N LEU A 421 -8.20 -33.39 -9.37
CA LEU A 421 -8.87 -33.42 -8.07
C LEU A 421 -10.23 -32.70 -8.14
N ILE A 422 -10.26 -31.48 -8.69
CA ILE A 422 -11.50 -30.69 -8.84
C ILE A 422 -12.51 -31.44 -9.72
N ARG A 423 -12.10 -31.95 -10.88
CA ARG A 423 -13.00 -32.74 -11.76
C ARG A 423 -13.54 -34.01 -11.10
N ALA A 424 -12.76 -34.65 -10.23
CA ALA A 424 -13.19 -35.86 -9.54
C ALA A 424 -14.27 -35.61 -8.48
N HIS A 425 -14.35 -34.37 -7.97
CA HIS A 425 -15.34 -33.99 -6.95
C HIS A 425 -16.50 -33.17 -7.52
N ASP A 426 -16.42 -32.74 -8.79
CA ASP A 426 -17.45 -31.96 -9.49
C ASP A 426 -18.09 -30.84 -8.64
N PRO A 427 -17.28 -29.92 -8.06
CA PRO A 427 -17.79 -28.99 -7.07
C PRO A 427 -18.52 -27.78 -7.67
N ASP A 428 -19.57 -27.34 -6.99
CA ASP A 428 -20.27 -26.07 -7.26
C ASP A 428 -19.45 -24.87 -6.78
N LEU A 429 -18.67 -25.02 -5.72
CA LEU A 429 -17.72 -24.01 -5.23
C LEU A 429 -16.50 -24.62 -4.54
N ILE A 430 -15.41 -23.87 -4.50
CA ILE A 430 -14.14 -24.28 -3.88
C ILE A 430 -13.73 -23.28 -2.79
N VAL A 431 -13.33 -23.78 -1.62
CA VAL A 431 -12.73 -22.98 -0.55
C VAL A 431 -11.31 -23.44 -0.28
N SER A 432 -10.35 -22.52 -0.29
CA SER A 432 -8.96 -22.84 0.06
C SER A 432 -8.57 -22.27 1.42
N THR A 433 -7.97 -23.12 2.25
CA THR A 433 -7.36 -22.74 3.55
C THR A 433 -5.83 -22.75 3.48
N TYR A 434 -5.25 -22.83 2.27
CA TYR A 434 -3.81 -22.93 2.08
C TYR A 434 -3.29 -22.01 0.95
N PRO A 435 -2.30 -21.14 1.21
CA PRO A 435 -1.87 -20.10 0.27
C PRO A 435 -1.30 -20.66 -1.05
N GLY A 436 -0.65 -21.83 -1.02
CA GLY A 436 -0.12 -22.43 -2.25
C GLY A 436 -1.23 -22.87 -3.22
N VAL A 437 -2.34 -23.38 -2.68
CA VAL A 437 -3.52 -23.79 -3.46
C VAL A 437 -4.25 -22.54 -3.95
N THR A 438 -4.47 -21.54 -3.09
CA THR A 438 -5.10 -20.27 -3.47
C THR A 438 -4.41 -19.61 -4.66
N ALA A 439 -3.06 -19.58 -4.65
CA ALA A 439 -2.30 -19.02 -5.76
C ALA A 439 -2.51 -19.76 -7.09
N VAL A 440 -2.66 -21.09 -7.06
CA VAL A 440 -2.90 -21.88 -8.28
C VAL A 440 -4.35 -21.74 -8.75
N LEU A 441 -5.33 -21.82 -7.86
CA LEU A 441 -6.75 -21.62 -8.17
C LEU A 441 -6.97 -20.25 -8.80
N GLY A 442 -6.47 -19.20 -8.16
CA GLY A 442 -6.60 -17.83 -8.66
C GLY A 442 -5.96 -17.63 -10.04
N GLU A 443 -4.86 -18.31 -10.33
CA GLU A 443 -4.25 -18.25 -11.66
C GLU A 443 -5.03 -19.05 -12.73
N LEU A 444 -5.62 -20.18 -12.35
CA LEU A 444 -6.49 -20.96 -13.23
C LEU A 444 -7.73 -20.16 -13.61
N ARG A 445 -8.39 -19.53 -12.63
CA ARG A 445 -9.57 -18.68 -12.86
C ARG A 445 -9.25 -17.43 -13.69
N ARG A 446 -8.15 -16.74 -13.37
CA ARG A 446 -7.70 -15.56 -14.13
C ARG A 446 -7.43 -15.88 -15.61
N LYS A 447 -7.09 -17.12 -15.93
CA LYS A 447 -6.85 -17.61 -17.29
C LYS A 447 -8.09 -18.24 -17.96
N GLY A 448 -9.25 -18.24 -17.31
CA GLY A 448 -10.47 -18.89 -17.82
C GLY A 448 -10.31 -20.40 -17.96
N ARG A 449 -9.52 -21.05 -17.09
CA ARG A 449 -9.31 -22.51 -17.09
C ARG A 449 -10.11 -23.23 -16.01
N LEU A 450 -10.75 -22.47 -15.12
CA LEU A 450 -11.58 -22.92 -14.03
C LEU A 450 -12.69 -21.87 -13.87
N ASP A 451 -13.94 -22.31 -14.04
CA ASP A 451 -15.10 -21.43 -13.95
C ASP A 451 -15.81 -21.52 -12.60
N VAL A 452 -15.52 -22.57 -11.84
CA VAL A 452 -16.01 -22.79 -10.48
C VAL A 452 -15.60 -21.63 -9.57
N PRO A 453 -16.53 -21.01 -8.82
CA PRO A 453 -16.23 -20.02 -7.78
C PRO A 453 -15.16 -20.54 -6.80
N CYS A 454 -14.21 -19.69 -6.47
CA CYS A 454 -13.11 -19.98 -5.57
C CYS A 454 -12.99 -18.90 -4.50
N TYR A 455 -12.96 -19.36 -3.26
CA TYR A 455 -12.85 -18.55 -2.05
C TYR A 455 -11.58 -18.91 -1.29
N SER A 456 -11.08 -18.00 -0.46
CA SER A 456 -9.97 -18.30 0.45
C SER A 456 -10.27 -17.87 1.87
N SER A 457 -10.02 -18.76 2.84
CA SER A 457 -10.09 -18.46 4.27
C SER A 457 -8.67 -18.23 4.81
N ILE A 458 -8.31 -16.97 5.04
CA ILE A 458 -7.00 -16.48 5.43
C ILE A 458 -6.90 -16.36 6.95
N THR A 459 -6.03 -17.16 7.55
CA THR A 459 -5.77 -17.16 9.01
C THR A 459 -4.48 -16.43 9.41
N ASP A 460 -3.64 -16.07 8.44
CA ASP A 460 -2.42 -15.31 8.69
C ASP A 460 -2.71 -13.81 8.77
N LEU A 461 -2.08 -13.12 9.72
CA LEU A 461 -2.24 -11.67 9.90
C LEU A 461 -1.53 -10.86 8.79
N ALA A 462 -0.42 -11.37 8.26
CA ALA A 462 0.42 -10.64 7.31
C ALA A 462 1.10 -11.59 6.32
N GLY A 463 1.64 -11.01 5.24
CA GLY A 463 2.36 -11.78 4.22
C GLY A 463 1.45 -12.41 3.18
N LEU A 464 0.33 -11.75 2.87
CA LEU A 464 -0.81 -12.35 2.17
C LEU A 464 -0.61 -12.52 0.66
N ARG A 465 0.60 -12.37 0.11
CA ARG A 465 0.87 -12.38 -1.34
C ARG A 465 0.54 -13.69 -2.04
N PHE A 466 0.45 -14.79 -1.30
CA PHE A 466 -0.01 -16.10 -1.79
C PHE A 466 -1.40 -16.47 -1.26
N TRP A 467 -1.83 -15.87 -0.15
CA TRP A 467 -3.18 -15.99 0.37
C TRP A 467 -4.22 -15.21 -0.43
N ALA A 468 -3.85 -14.07 -1.00
CA ALA A 468 -4.71 -13.22 -1.80
C ALA A 468 -4.33 -13.25 -3.29
N HIS A 469 -5.34 -13.35 -4.16
CA HIS A 469 -5.15 -13.38 -5.60
C HIS A 469 -6.33 -12.74 -6.35
N PRO A 470 -6.10 -11.89 -7.37
CA PRO A 470 -7.17 -11.26 -8.16
C PRO A 470 -8.11 -12.20 -8.94
N GLY A 471 -7.91 -13.51 -8.86
CA GLY A 471 -8.74 -14.52 -9.54
C GLY A 471 -9.62 -15.33 -8.58
N ILE A 472 -9.55 -15.01 -7.29
CA ILE A 472 -10.38 -15.56 -6.23
C ILE A 472 -11.52 -14.56 -6.02
N ASP A 473 -12.76 -15.05 -5.84
CA ASP A 473 -13.96 -14.20 -5.73
C ASP A 473 -13.89 -13.35 -4.46
N LEU A 474 -13.59 -13.99 -3.33
CA LEU A 474 -13.48 -13.35 -2.02
C LEU A 474 -12.43 -14.00 -1.12
N HIS A 475 -11.86 -13.16 -0.27
CA HIS A 475 -10.88 -13.51 0.74
C HIS A 475 -11.43 -13.21 2.13
N PHE A 476 -11.67 -14.25 2.92
CA PHE A 476 -12.15 -14.12 4.29
C PHE A 476 -10.95 -14.03 5.22
N VAL A 477 -10.78 -12.89 5.87
CA VAL A 477 -9.68 -12.67 6.83
C VAL A 477 -10.22 -12.77 8.25
N THR A 478 -9.40 -13.31 9.15
CA THR A 478 -9.74 -13.39 10.59
C THR A 478 -9.45 -12.10 11.34
N HIS A 479 -8.48 -11.33 10.85
CA HIS A 479 -8.06 -10.04 11.41
C HIS A 479 -8.50 -8.91 10.48
N PRO A 480 -9.27 -7.91 10.94
CA PRO A 480 -9.65 -6.79 10.09
C PRO A 480 -8.44 -5.99 9.58
N GLU A 481 -7.33 -6.00 10.32
CA GLU A 481 -6.07 -5.37 9.95
C GLU A 481 -5.44 -5.96 8.69
N SER A 482 -5.81 -7.19 8.33
CA SER A 482 -5.36 -7.89 7.12
C SER A 482 -6.11 -7.48 5.85
N ILE A 483 -7.27 -6.79 5.98
CA ILE A 483 -8.11 -6.40 4.84
C ILE A 483 -7.32 -5.53 3.86
N GLU A 484 -6.66 -4.48 4.35
CA GLU A 484 -5.92 -3.53 3.51
C GLU A 484 -4.84 -4.25 2.68
N GLU A 485 -4.09 -5.17 3.30
CA GLU A 485 -3.08 -5.95 2.59
C GLU A 485 -3.72 -6.88 1.55
N ALA A 486 -4.80 -7.59 1.89
CA ALA A 486 -5.49 -8.49 0.96
C ALA A 486 -6.04 -7.73 -0.26
N GLU A 487 -6.69 -6.58 -0.03
CA GLU A 487 -7.27 -5.76 -1.10
C GLU A 487 -6.21 -5.09 -1.97
N ARG A 488 -5.07 -4.68 -1.39
CA ARG A 488 -3.91 -4.22 -2.18
C ARG A 488 -3.36 -5.31 -3.12
N ILE A 489 -3.65 -6.58 -2.86
CA ILE A 489 -3.16 -7.71 -3.68
C ILE A 489 -4.21 -8.16 -4.70
N ALA A 490 -5.46 -8.30 -4.27
CA ALA A 490 -6.54 -8.89 -5.06
C ALA A 490 -7.52 -7.85 -5.64
N GLY A 491 -7.49 -6.61 -5.17
CA GLY A 491 -8.34 -5.50 -5.59
C GLY A 491 -9.27 -5.00 -4.47
N PRO A 492 -9.74 -3.75 -4.52
CA PRO A 492 -10.70 -3.21 -3.55
C PRO A 492 -11.98 -4.04 -3.47
N GLY A 493 -12.50 -4.26 -2.26
CA GLY A 493 -13.71 -5.05 -2.01
C GLY A 493 -13.52 -6.57 -2.11
N SER A 494 -12.30 -7.07 -2.34
CA SER A 494 -12.00 -8.50 -2.48
C SER A 494 -11.79 -9.22 -1.14
N ALA A 495 -11.79 -8.52 -0.01
CA ALA A 495 -11.66 -9.10 1.32
C ALA A 495 -12.86 -8.79 2.23
N ARG A 496 -13.15 -9.72 3.16
CA ARG A 496 -14.22 -9.60 4.16
C ARG A 496 -13.73 -10.12 5.50
N TRP A 497 -14.09 -9.43 6.57
CA TRP A 497 -13.83 -9.92 7.93
C TRP A 497 -14.87 -10.97 8.29
N ALA A 498 -14.41 -12.20 8.52
CA ALA A 498 -15.26 -13.33 8.86
C ALA A 498 -15.06 -13.75 10.32
N LYS A 499 -16.03 -14.51 10.84
CA LYS A 499 -15.85 -15.29 12.08
C LYS A 499 -14.59 -16.14 11.96
N PRO A 500 -13.72 -16.16 12.99
CA PRO A 500 -12.55 -17.00 12.98
C PRO A 500 -12.91 -18.48 12.80
N PRO A 501 -12.28 -19.21 11.86
CA PRO A 501 -12.53 -20.63 11.65
C PRO A 501 -11.80 -21.46 12.73
N THR A 502 -12.25 -21.34 13.98
CA THR A 502 -11.76 -22.07 15.16
C THR A 502 -12.87 -22.98 15.73
N ALA A 503 -12.55 -23.78 16.73
CA ALA A 503 -13.55 -24.64 17.37
C ALA A 503 -14.60 -23.80 18.12
N PRO A 504 -15.90 -24.17 18.08
CA PRO A 504 -16.98 -23.42 18.74
C PRO A 504 -16.73 -23.15 20.23
N ALA A 505 -16.02 -24.05 20.90
CA ALA A 505 -15.64 -23.90 22.30
C ALA A 505 -14.88 -22.59 22.58
N PHE A 506 -14.08 -22.08 21.64
CA PHE A 506 -13.37 -20.80 21.79
C PHE A 506 -14.29 -19.58 21.74
N LEU A 507 -15.41 -19.69 21.02
CA LEU A 507 -16.38 -18.61 20.85
C LEU A 507 -17.37 -18.53 22.02
N ALA A 508 -17.54 -19.60 22.79
CA ALA A 508 -18.35 -19.62 24.01
C ALA A 508 -17.63 -18.97 25.19
N ALA A 509 -18.33 -18.26 26.07
CA ALA A 509 -17.76 -17.69 27.28
C ALA A 509 -17.12 -18.78 28.16
N ARG A 510 -15.91 -18.54 28.68
CA ARG A 510 -15.20 -19.48 29.55
C ARG A 510 -14.50 -18.76 30.69
N SER A 511 -14.97 -19.00 31.92
CA SER A 511 -14.37 -18.37 33.10
C SER A 511 -13.00 -18.98 33.43
N ARG A 512 -12.09 -18.15 33.96
CA ARG A 512 -10.76 -18.57 34.42
C ARG A 512 -10.85 -19.66 35.50
N GLY A 513 -11.77 -19.49 36.45
CA GLY A 513 -11.96 -20.42 37.57
C GLY A 513 -12.42 -21.81 37.08
N ASP A 514 -13.38 -21.86 36.15
CA ASP A 514 -13.82 -23.13 35.56
C ASP A 514 -12.72 -23.80 34.75
N ALA A 515 -12.00 -23.02 33.93
CA ALA A 515 -10.88 -23.53 33.15
C ALA A 515 -9.79 -24.12 34.05
N ARG A 516 -9.41 -23.43 35.14
CA ARG A 516 -8.43 -23.91 36.12
C ARG A 516 -8.87 -25.18 36.82
N ARG A 517 -10.11 -25.23 37.33
CA ARG A 517 -10.68 -26.46 37.92
C ARG A 517 -10.64 -27.63 36.94
N SER A 518 -11.04 -27.39 35.70
CA SER A 518 -11.12 -28.43 34.67
C SER A 518 -9.75 -28.95 34.21
N LEU A 519 -8.67 -28.22 34.49
CA LEU A 519 -7.29 -28.59 34.18
C LEU A 519 -6.51 -29.04 35.42
N GLY A 520 -7.16 -29.10 36.60
CA GLY A 520 -6.48 -29.42 37.86
C GLY A 520 -5.42 -28.39 38.28
N LEU A 521 -5.62 -27.12 37.91
CA LEU A 521 -4.75 -26.01 38.23
C LEU A 521 -5.22 -25.30 39.51
N PRO A 522 -4.31 -24.66 40.28
CA PRO A 522 -4.69 -23.92 41.47
C PRO A 522 -5.69 -22.81 41.12
N ALA A 523 -6.68 -22.60 41.99
CA ALA A 523 -7.71 -21.57 41.80
C ALA A 523 -7.07 -20.17 41.78
N ASP A 524 -6.13 -19.95 42.70
CA ASP A 524 -5.37 -18.71 42.87
C ASP A 524 -3.92 -18.85 42.37
N GLY A 525 -3.23 -17.72 42.19
CA GLY A 525 -1.85 -17.70 41.69
C GLY A 525 -1.72 -17.56 40.17
N LEU A 526 -0.48 -17.43 39.69
CA LEU A 526 -0.16 -17.14 38.30
C LEU A 526 -0.02 -18.44 37.49
N VAL A 527 -0.62 -18.46 36.30
CA VAL A 527 -0.46 -19.56 35.33
C VAL A 527 0.12 -19.02 34.04
N ILE A 528 1.25 -19.54 33.58
CA ILE A 528 1.89 -19.12 32.33
C ILE A 528 1.91 -20.30 31.36
N ALA A 529 1.30 -20.15 30.19
CA ALA A 529 1.38 -21.15 29.13
C ALA A 529 2.56 -20.87 28.20
N VAL A 530 3.23 -21.93 27.77
CA VAL A 530 4.31 -21.92 26.78
C VAL A 530 3.92 -22.87 25.65
N SER A 531 3.72 -22.38 24.42
CA SER A 531 3.19 -23.18 23.31
C SER A 531 4.02 -23.07 22.03
N GLY A 532 4.29 -24.22 21.42
CA GLY A 532 4.94 -24.32 20.11
C GLY A 532 3.99 -24.61 18.95
N GLY A 533 2.68 -24.47 19.18
CA GLY A 533 1.64 -24.97 18.29
C GLY A 533 1.62 -26.51 18.21
N GLY A 534 0.83 -27.06 17.28
CA GLY A 534 0.62 -28.51 17.17
C GLY A 534 1.89 -29.32 16.90
N TRP A 535 2.94 -28.72 16.34
CA TRP A 535 4.21 -29.36 16.02
C TRP A 535 5.32 -29.13 17.06
N GLY A 536 5.08 -28.29 18.07
CA GLY A 536 6.09 -27.95 19.08
C GLY A 536 7.35 -27.33 18.44
N VAL A 537 7.19 -26.23 17.71
CA VAL A 537 8.28 -25.56 16.98
C VAL A 537 8.87 -24.42 17.82
N GLY A 538 10.15 -24.08 17.63
CA GLY A 538 10.80 -22.97 18.32
C GLY A 538 11.43 -23.33 19.68
N ASP A 539 11.94 -22.31 20.38
CA ASP A 539 12.68 -22.47 21.64
C ASP A 539 11.76 -22.55 22.88
N LEU A 540 11.01 -23.64 23.00
CA LEU A 540 10.13 -23.86 24.15
C LEU A 540 10.91 -24.05 25.45
N ALA A 541 12.13 -24.60 25.39
CA ALA A 541 12.96 -24.82 26.57
C ALA A 541 13.47 -23.49 27.16
N GLY A 542 13.85 -22.53 26.32
CA GLY A 542 14.21 -21.18 26.75
C GLY A 542 13.00 -20.40 27.26
N ALA A 543 11.85 -20.50 26.59
CA ALA A 543 10.60 -19.90 27.05
C ALA A 543 10.16 -20.45 28.41
N THR A 544 10.23 -21.78 28.59
CA THR A 544 9.90 -22.45 29.86
C THR A 544 10.82 -21.99 30.98
N ARG A 545 12.13 -21.87 30.73
CA ARG A 545 13.08 -21.34 31.73
C ARG A 545 12.71 -19.93 32.16
N ALA A 546 12.46 -19.03 31.19
CA ALA A 546 12.12 -17.65 31.49
C ALA A 546 10.77 -17.52 32.22
N ALA A 547 9.81 -18.41 31.94
CA ALA A 547 8.55 -18.46 32.66
C ALA A 547 8.71 -18.95 34.11
N LEU A 548 9.61 -19.91 34.36
CA LEU A 548 9.90 -20.45 35.70
C LEU A 548 10.65 -19.48 36.63
N GLU A 549 11.31 -18.46 36.05
CA GLU A 549 11.91 -17.34 36.80
C GLU A 549 10.85 -16.42 37.43
N VAL A 550 9.58 -16.49 37.00
CA VAL A 550 8.49 -15.77 37.66
C VAL A 550 8.16 -16.46 38.99
N PRO A 551 8.24 -15.75 40.13
CA PRO A 551 7.92 -16.32 41.44
C PRO A 551 6.49 -16.87 41.47
N ASP A 552 6.32 -18.04 42.10
CA ASP A 552 5.00 -18.67 42.37
C ASP A 552 4.12 -18.96 41.14
N ALA A 553 4.65 -18.83 39.92
CA ALA A 553 3.92 -19.15 38.71
C ALA A 553 3.94 -20.65 38.40
N THR A 554 2.76 -21.21 38.13
CA THR A 554 2.63 -22.55 37.51
C THR A 554 2.84 -22.42 36.00
N VAL A 555 3.79 -23.17 35.45
CA VAL A 555 4.14 -23.10 34.02
C VAL A 555 3.61 -24.32 33.29
N MET A 556 2.76 -24.10 32.28
CA MET A 556 2.26 -25.14 31.40
C MET A 556 3.02 -25.14 30.08
N CYS A 557 3.85 -26.14 29.82
CA CYS A 557 4.62 -26.23 28.57
C CYS A 557 3.98 -27.25 27.62
N LEU A 558 3.36 -26.73 26.55
CA LEU A 558 2.65 -27.49 25.52
C LEU A 558 3.59 -27.83 24.37
N CYS A 559 4.05 -29.08 24.35
CA CYS A 559 5.01 -29.59 23.36
C CYS A 559 4.36 -30.09 22.06
N GLY A 560 3.03 -30.01 21.94
CA GLY A 560 2.30 -30.51 20.77
C GLY A 560 2.54 -31.99 20.51
N ARG A 561 2.56 -32.42 19.24
CA ARG A 561 2.85 -33.80 18.81
C ARG A 561 4.35 -34.13 18.75
N ASN A 562 5.20 -33.38 19.47
CA ASN A 562 6.65 -33.51 19.42
C ASN A 562 7.20 -34.18 20.68
N ASP A 563 7.12 -35.51 20.72
CA ASP A 563 7.57 -36.31 21.88
C ASP A 563 9.05 -36.13 22.19
N ARG A 564 9.89 -35.90 21.17
CA ARG A 564 11.31 -35.64 21.36
C ARG A 564 11.56 -34.31 22.08
N LEU A 565 10.78 -33.28 21.76
CA LEU A 565 10.84 -32.01 22.48
C LEU A 565 10.35 -32.18 23.91
N ARG A 566 9.22 -32.87 24.11
CA ARG A 566 8.66 -33.15 25.44
C ARG A 566 9.68 -33.87 26.34
N ALA A 567 10.31 -34.94 25.83
CA ALA A 567 11.36 -35.66 26.54
C ALA A 567 12.58 -34.77 26.87
N ARG A 568 12.95 -33.86 25.97
CA ARG A 568 14.06 -32.92 26.19
C ARG A 568 13.76 -31.89 27.27
N VAL A 569 12.54 -31.34 27.30
CA VAL A 569 12.10 -30.39 28.34
C VAL A 569 11.99 -31.14 29.68
N ALA A 570 11.44 -32.35 29.69
CA ALA A 570 11.38 -33.22 30.87
C ALA A 570 12.77 -33.53 31.44
N LYS A 571 13.75 -33.90 30.59
CA LYS A 571 15.12 -34.14 31.06
C LYS A 571 15.77 -32.89 31.67
N ARG A 572 15.39 -31.69 31.22
CA ARG A 572 16.01 -30.43 31.64
C ARG A 572 15.36 -29.81 32.88
N PHE A 573 14.07 -30.02 33.08
CA PHE A 573 13.28 -29.36 34.13
C PHE A 573 12.37 -30.34 34.90
N GLY A 574 12.57 -31.65 34.76
CA GLY A 574 11.63 -32.68 35.24
C GLY A 574 11.43 -32.75 36.75
N GLU A 575 12.35 -32.15 37.52
CA GLU A 575 12.24 -32.05 38.98
C GLU A 575 11.52 -30.77 39.45
N GLU A 576 11.16 -29.85 38.55
CA GLU A 576 10.50 -28.59 38.92
C GLU A 576 9.00 -28.82 39.20
N PRO A 577 8.54 -28.70 40.46
CA PRO A 577 7.16 -29.03 40.83
C PRO A 577 6.12 -28.07 40.22
N ARG A 578 6.53 -26.85 39.83
CA ARG A 578 5.68 -25.84 39.19
C ARG A 578 5.48 -26.05 37.70
N LEU A 579 6.23 -26.97 37.07
CA LEU A 579 6.12 -27.27 35.65
C LEU A 579 5.07 -28.35 35.39
N ARG A 580 4.21 -28.11 34.40
CA ARG A 580 3.24 -29.07 33.86
C ARG A 580 3.54 -29.28 32.38
N LEU A 581 4.08 -30.45 32.03
CA LEU A 581 4.36 -30.81 30.65
C LEU A 581 3.13 -31.42 30.00
N MET A 582 2.74 -30.86 28.85
CA MET A 582 1.60 -31.34 28.08
C MET A 582 2.06 -31.74 26.67
N GLY A 583 1.47 -32.82 26.16
CA GLY A 583 1.57 -33.18 24.74
C GLY A 583 0.62 -32.33 23.89
N PHE A 584 0.11 -32.92 22.82
CA PHE A 584 -0.99 -32.33 22.06
C PHE A 584 -2.27 -32.31 22.89
N THR A 585 -3.06 -31.24 22.79
CA THR A 585 -4.33 -31.07 23.51
C THR A 585 -5.37 -30.45 22.58
N ASP A 586 -6.59 -30.94 22.67
CA ASP A 586 -7.81 -30.37 22.08
C ASP A 586 -8.48 -29.34 23.00
N ARG A 587 -8.05 -29.27 24.27
CA ARG A 587 -8.56 -28.34 25.30
C ARG A 587 -7.81 -27.01 25.35
N MET A 588 -7.24 -26.56 24.22
CA MET A 588 -6.46 -25.31 24.17
C MET A 588 -7.30 -24.10 24.63
N GLY A 589 -8.61 -24.10 24.40
CA GLY A 589 -9.51 -23.05 24.91
C GLY A 589 -9.54 -22.93 26.43
N ASP A 590 -9.42 -24.05 27.16
CA ASP A 590 -9.29 -24.04 28.63
C ASP A 590 -7.90 -23.56 29.04
N VAL A 591 -6.85 -23.99 28.34
CA VAL A 591 -5.47 -23.58 28.62
C VAL A 591 -5.33 -22.06 28.55
N LEU A 592 -5.84 -21.45 27.48
CA LEU A 592 -5.76 -20.00 27.28
C LEU A 592 -6.63 -19.24 28.30
N ALA A 593 -7.84 -19.73 28.61
CA ALA A 593 -8.70 -19.10 29.62
C ALA A 593 -8.10 -19.17 31.04
N ALA A 594 -7.44 -20.29 31.37
CA ALA A 594 -6.80 -20.50 32.67
C ALA A 594 -5.49 -19.70 32.85
N SER A 595 -4.82 -19.37 31.75
CA SER A 595 -3.49 -18.72 31.73
C SER A 595 -3.58 -17.21 31.86
N ASP A 596 -2.62 -16.64 32.56
CA ASP A 596 -2.42 -15.20 32.76
C ASP A 596 -1.49 -14.58 31.72
N ALA A 597 -0.67 -15.41 31.08
CA ALA A 597 0.07 -15.03 29.88
C ALA A 597 0.38 -16.28 29.04
N LEU A 598 0.48 -16.08 27.72
CA LEU A 598 0.94 -17.07 26.77
C LEU A 598 2.26 -16.63 26.14
N VAL A 599 3.30 -17.44 26.27
CA VAL A 599 4.52 -17.35 25.45
C VAL A 599 4.40 -18.36 24.30
N HIS A 600 4.29 -17.89 23.07
CA HIS A 600 4.10 -18.76 21.91
C HIS A 600 5.17 -18.54 20.84
N SER A 601 5.41 -19.54 20.00
CA SER A 601 6.36 -19.45 18.90
C SER A 601 5.73 -19.48 17.51
N SER A 602 4.45 -19.84 17.37
CA SER A 602 3.78 -19.93 16.06
C SER A 602 2.99 -18.66 15.74
N ALA A 603 3.06 -18.13 14.52
CA ALA A 603 2.07 -17.17 14.05
C ALA A 603 0.81 -17.90 13.56
N GLY A 604 -0.39 -17.39 13.84
CA GLY A 604 -1.66 -17.95 13.34
C GLY A 604 -2.78 -17.95 14.38
N LEU A 605 -3.69 -18.93 14.26
CA LEU A 605 -4.94 -19.02 15.03
C LEU A 605 -4.76 -19.00 16.55
N THR A 606 -3.68 -19.55 17.12
CA THR A 606 -3.48 -19.58 18.58
C THR A 606 -3.36 -18.18 19.20
N VAL A 607 -2.82 -17.21 18.47
CA VAL A 607 -2.76 -15.82 18.94
C VAL A 607 -4.16 -15.22 18.97
N LEU A 608 -4.95 -15.45 17.93
CA LEU A 608 -6.33 -15.02 17.85
C LEU A 608 -7.21 -15.69 18.93
N GLU A 609 -7.04 -17.00 19.13
CA GLU A 609 -7.70 -17.76 20.20
C GLU A 609 -7.37 -17.20 21.58
N ALA A 610 -6.13 -16.75 21.80
CA ALA A 610 -5.73 -16.11 23.05
C ALA A 610 -6.36 -14.72 23.23
N ILE A 611 -6.47 -13.93 22.15
CA ILE A 611 -7.18 -12.65 22.15
C ILE A 611 -8.66 -12.86 22.51
N ILE A 612 -9.34 -13.83 21.88
CA ILE A 612 -10.74 -14.19 22.19
C ILE A 612 -10.90 -14.56 23.68
N ARG A 613 -9.88 -15.19 24.28
CA ARG A 613 -9.86 -15.59 25.69
C ARG A 613 -9.37 -14.52 26.67
N GLY A 614 -8.99 -13.34 26.20
CA GLY A 614 -8.41 -12.30 27.06
C GLY A 614 -7.09 -12.76 27.71
N CYS A 615 -6.31 -13.58 26.98
CA CYS A 615 -5.01 -14.08 27.43
C CYS A 615 -3.89 -13.26 26.74
N PRO A 616 -3.11 -12.45 27.48
CA PRO A 616 -1.98 -11.70 26.93
C PRO A 616 -0.96 -12.59 26.21
N VAL A 617 -0.51 -12.16 25.03
CA VAL A 617 0.34 -12.97 24.16
C VAL A 617 1.74 -12.36 24.01
N ILE A 618 2.76 -13.21 24.11
CA ILE A 618 4.17 -12.91 23.87
C ILE A 618 4.71 -13.87 22.81
N SER A 619 5.01 -13.35 21.63
CA SER A 619 5.66 -14.12 20.55
C SER A 619 7.16 -14.24 20.81
N TYR A 620 7.68 -15.47 20.86
CA TYR A 620 9.08 -15.80 21.10
C TYR A 620 9.48 -17.14 20.46
N GLY A 621 10.74 -17.27 20.05
CA GLY A 621 11.35 -18.57 19.77
C GLY A 621 11.21 -19.07 18.33
N PHE A 622 10.46 -18.37 17.47
CA PHE A 622 10.47 -18.58 16.02
C PHE A 622 10.35 -17.23 15.31
N GLY A 623 11.39 -16.84 14.56
CA GLY A 623 11.55 -15.46 14.05
C GLY A 623 11.94 -15.37 12.58
N TYR A 624 11.60 -16.39 11.79
CA TYR A 624 12.01 -16.52 10.39
C TYR A 624 10.79 -16.56 9.46
N GLY A 625 10.97 -16.06 8.22
CA GLY A 625 9.97 -16.11 7.16
C GLY A 625 8.61 -15.48 7.53
N HIS A 626 7.51 -16.21 7.30
CA HIS A 626 6.16 -15.68 7.51
C HIS A 626 5.89 -15.28 8.98
N VAL A 627 6.42 -16.02 9.95
CA VAL A 627 6.27 -15.68 11.38
C VAL A 627 6.95 -14.35 11.72
N ARG A 628 8.05 -14.00 11.04
CA ARG A 628 8.67 -12.67 11.22
C ARG A 628 7.76 -11.54 10.72
N ALA A 629 7.11 -11.74 9.57
CA ALA A 629 6.15 -10.77 9.04
C ALA A 629 4.93 -10.65 9.97
N SER A 630 4.40 -11.77 10.44
CA SER A 630 3.30 -11.79 11.41
C SER A 630 3.69 -11.16 12.75
N ASN A 631 4.90 -11.38 13.27
CA ASN A 631 5.38 -10.73 14.48
C ASN A 631 5.51 -9.21 14.31
N ALA A 632 6.00 -8.75 13.15
CA ALA A 632 6.04 -7.32 12.84
C ALA A 632 4.63 -6.72 12.83
N ALA A 633 3.65 -7.42 12.25
CA ALA A 633 2.26 -7.00 12.22
C ALA A 633 1.60 -7.01 13.62
N LEU A 634 1.78 -8.08 14.40
CA LEU A 634 1.28 -8.18 15.78
C LEU A 634 1.78 -7.01 16.63
N ARG A 635 3.06 -6.64 16.50
CA ARG A 635 3.63 -5.48 17.17
C ARG A 635 3.06 -4.16 16.64
N ARG A 636 2.92 -4.03 15.30
CA ARG A 636 2.39 -2.82 14.64
C ARG A 636 0.97 -2.51 15.10
N PHE A 637 0.14 -3.53 15.24
CA PHE A 637 -1.27 -3.40 15.60
C PHE A 637 -1.54 -3.54 17.10
N GLY A 638 -0.49 -3.70 17.93
CA GLY A 638 -0.65 -3.84 19.38
C GLY A 638 -1.32 -5.14 19.84
N LEU A 639 -1.39 -6.17 18.99
CA LEU A 639 -2.11 -7.43 19.24
C LEU A 639 -1.29 -8.43 20.09
N ALA A 640 0.04 -8.35 20.07
CA ALA A 640 0.90 -9.17 20.92
C ALA A 640 2.27 -8.51 21.15
N GLN A 641 2.90 -8.82 22.28
CA GLN A 641 4.30 -8.48 22.51
C GLN A 641 5.22 -9.42 21.70
N VAL A 642 6.39 -8.94 21.30
CA VAL A 642 7.36 -9.75 20.55
C VAL A 642 8.73 -9.69 21.21
N ALA A 643 9.18 -10.83 21.73
CA ALA A 643 10.50 -11.02 22.31
C ALA A 643 11.45 -11.65 21.28
N ARG A 644 12.61 -11.01 21.03
CA ARG A 644 13.60 -11.52 20.06
C ARG A 644 14.63 -12.44 20.71
N LYS A 645 14.99 -12.16 21.96
CA LYS A 645 15.94 -12.92 22.76
C LYS A 645 15.28 -13.43 24.02
N GLN A 646 15.80 -14.53 24.58
CA GLN A 646 15.26 -15.13 25.81
C GLN A 646 15.17 -14.12 26.97
N ARG A 647 16.18 -13.25 27.12
CA ARG A 647 16.21 -12.20 28.13
C ARG A 647 15.09 -11.16 28.02
N ASP A 648 14.46 -11.04 26.85
CA ASP A 648 13.38 -10.08 26.62
C ASP A 648 12.02 -10.63 27.11
N ILE A 649 11.94 -11.94 27.43
CA ILE A 649 10.71 -12.61 27.87
C ILE A 649 10.30 -12.13 29.27
N ALA A 650 11.22 -12.06 30.24
CA ALA A 650 10.88 -11.67 31.61
C ALA A 650 10.28 -10.24 31.69
N PRO A 651 10.85 -9.21 31.05
CA PRO A 651 10.21 -7.90 30.95
C PRO A 651 8.84 -7.94 30.24
N ALA A 652 8.67 -8.80 29.23
CA ALA A 652 7.41 -8.94 28.51
C ALA A 652 6.33 -9.62 29.36
N LEU A 653 6.69 -10.65 30.13
CA LEU A 653 5.83 -11.32 31.10
C LEU A 653 5.40 -10.35 32.19
N LYS A 654 6.32 -9.54 32.74
CA LYS A 654 5.97 -8.52 33.74
C LYS A 654 4.88 -7.57 33.24
N ARG A 655 4.98 -7.10 31.99
CA ARG A 655 3.95 -6.24 31.38
C ARG A 655 2.64 -7.00 31.11
N ALA A 656 2.73 -8.22 30.59
CA ALA A 656 1.56 -9.06 30.28
C ALA A 656 0.76 -9.38 31.55
N LEU A 657 1.45 -9.70 32.65
CA LEU A 657 0.81 -10.02 33.93
C LEU A 657 0.21 -8.80 34.64
N ALA A 658 0.67 -7.59 34.31
CA ALA A 658 0.14 -6.35 34.88
C ALA A 658 -1.17 -5.89 34.22
N GLN A 659 -1.46 -6.34 32.99
CA GLN A 659 -2.62 -5.92 32.22
C GLN A 659 -3.22 -7.13 31.51
N ARG A 660 -4.33 -7.64 32.03
CA ARG A 660 -5.09 -8.70 31.40
C ARG A 660 -6.25 -8.08 30.60
N PRO A 661 -6.28 -8.24 29.26
CA PRO A 661 -7.42 -7.83 28.46
C PRO A 661 -8.67 -8.63 28.82
N GLU A 662 -9.84 -8.00 28.70
CA GLU A 662 -11.11 -8.70 28.76
C GLU A 662 -11.26 -9.64 27.54
N PRO A 663 -11.89 -10.82 27.69
CA PRO A 663 -12.21 -11.70 26.56
C PRO A 663 -13.10 -11.00 25.53
N ASP A 664 -12.74 -11.12 24.24
CA ASP A 664 -13.50 -10.49 23.15
C ASP A 664 -14.55 -11.44 22.55
N GLY A 665 -15.78 -11.32 23.04
CA GLY A 665 -16.93 -12.06 22.50
C GLY A 665 -17.46 -11.54 21.15
N SER A 666 -16.94 -10.43 20.62
CA SER A 666 -17.41 -9.87 19.35
C SER A 666 -17.10 -10.77 18.15
N PHE A 667 -16.02 -11.55 18.22
CA PHE A 667 -15.64 -12.52 17.19
C PHE A 667 -16.72 -13.60 16.97
N ALA A 668 -17.45 -13.97 18.02
CA ALA A 668 -18.52 -14.98 17.94
C ALA A 668 -19.78 -14.47 17.21
N ARG A 669 -20.03 -13.16 17.23
CA ARG A 669 -21.18 -12.51 16.59
C ARG A 669 -20.97 -12.20 15.11
N ARG A 670 -19.79 -12.55 14.56
CA ARG A 670 -19.48 -12.32 13.15
C ARG A 670 -20.11 -13.42 12.29
N PRO A 671 -20.49 -13.11 11.04
CA PRO A 671 -20.97 -14.12 10.10
C PRO A 671 -19.86 -15.13 9.81
N SER A 672 -20.25 -16.40 9.62
CA SER A 672 -19.34 -17.50 9.36
C SER A 672 -18.69 -17.38 7.97
N THR A 673 -17.60 -18.11 7.73
CA THR A 673 -17.03 -18.14 6.38
C THR A 673 -18.02 -18.77 5.41
N ALA A 674 -18.74 -19.82 5.85
CA ALA A 674 -19.78 -20.46 5.07
C ALA A 674 -20.95 -19.52 4.76
N SER A 675 -21.51 -18.82 5.75
CA SER A 675 -22.64 -17.91 5.55
C SER A 675 -22.30 -16.79 4.56
N LEU A 676 -21.10 -16.21 4.69
CA LEU A 676 -20.63 -15.18 3.77
C LEU A 676 -20.46 -15.70 2.34
N ILE A 677 -20.06 -16.96 2.17
CA ILE A 677 -19.93 -17.60 0.85
C ILE A 677 -21.31 -17.87 0.25
N LEU A 678 -22.23 -18.41 1.05
CA LEU A 678 -23.59 -18.73 0.60
C LEU A 678 -24.38 -17.47 0.21
N SER A 679 -24.08 -16.34 0.85
CA SER A 679 -24.65 -15.02 0.50
C SER A 679 -23.92 -14.29 -0.65
N ASP A 680 -22.82 -14.82 -1.18
CA ASP A 680 -22.01 -14.12 -2.18
C ASP A 680 -22.43 -14.44 -3.62
N GLU A 681 -22.98 -13.46 -4.31
CA GLU A 681 -23.38 -13.58 -5.72
C GLU A 681 -22.26 -13.19 -6.71
N ARG A 682 -21.07 -12.84 -6.22
CA ARG A 682 -19.99 -12.31 -7.07
C ARG A 682 -19.27 -13.40 -7.86
N ARG A 683 -18.96 -13.09 -9.12
CA ARG A 683 -17.99 -13.84 -9.93
C ARG A 683 -16.76 -13.00 -10.23
N ALA A 684 -15.58 -13.55 -9.99
CA ALA A 684 -14.30 -12.91 -10.29
C ALA A 684 -14.23 -12.59 -11.78
N ARG A 685 -13.82 -11.35 -12.09
CA ARG A 685 -13.73 -10.86 -13.46
C ARG A 685 -12.67 -11.64 -14.22
N GLN A 686 -13.09 -12.43 -15.21
CA GLN A 686 -12.17 -13.04 -16.17
C GLN A 686 -11.59 -11.94 -17.05
N LEU A 687 -10.26 -11.81 -17.06
CA LEU A 687 -9.60 -10.88 -17.98
C LEU A 687 -9.58 -11.51 -19.37
N PRO A 688 -10.05 -10.80 -20.42
CA PRO A 688 -9.97 -11.31 -21.78
C PRO A 688 -8.52 -11.68 -22.13
N ALA A 689 -8.32 -12.87 -22.70
CA ALA A 689 -6.99 -13.41 -22.99
C ALA A 689 -6.14 -12.46 -23.85
N TRP A 690 -6.78 -11.64 -24.69
CA TRP A 690 -6.11 -10.62 -25.50
C TRP A 690 -5.47 -9.51 -24.66
N ARG A 691 -6.11 -9.03 -23.57
CA ARG A 691 -5.54 -7.97 -22.69
C ARG A 691 -4.29 -8.44 -21.96
N LEU A 692 -4.25 -9.70 -21.54
CA LEU A 692 -3.07 -10.31 -20.91
C LEU A 692 -1.92 -10.47 -21.91
N ARG A 693 -2.24 -10.84 -23.15
CA ARG A 693 -1.26 -10.94 -24.22
C ARG A 693 -0.71 -9.57 -24.59
N THR A 694 -1.56 -8.58 -24.84
CA THR A 694 -1.12 -7.22 -25.20
C THR A 694 -0.28 -6.57 -24.11
N ALA A 695 -0.68 -6.68 -22.83
CA ALA A 695 0.13 -6.17 -21.72
C ALA A 695 1.51 -6.84 -21.65
N HIS A 696 1.57 -8.16 -21.86
CA HIS A 696 2.85 -8.88 -21.87
C HIS A 696 3.71 -8.47 -23.06
N THR A 697 3.15 -8.38 -24.27
CA THR A 697 3.86 -7.94 -25.47
C THR A 697 4.36 -6.50 -25.33
N ALA A 698 3.53 -5.60 -24.81
CA ALA A 698 3.90 -4.20 -24.56
C ALA A 698 5.01 -4.08 -23.51
N THR A 699 4.94 -4.83 -22.41
CA THR A 699 5.98 -4.82 -21.37
C THR A 699 7.30 -5.35 -21.88
N THR A 700 7.27 -6.47 -22.62
CA THR A 700 8.47 -7.04 -23.23
C THR A 700 9.07 -6.08 -24.25
N LEU A 701 8.25 -5.47 -25.10
CA LEU A 701 8.70 -4.47 -26.07
C LEU A 701 9.34 -3.25 -25.39
N ALA A 702 8.71 -2.71 -24.35
CA ALA A 702 9.24 -1.58 -23.58
C ALA A 702 10.58 -1.91 -22.92
N ALA A 703 10.70 -3.10 -22.31
CA ALA A 703 11.95 -3.57 -21.71
C ALA A 703 13.04 -3.77 -22.77
N THR A 704 12.71 -4.36 -23.92
CA THR A 704 13.65 -4.52 -25.04
C THR A 704 14.12 -3.17 -25.58
N VAL A 705 13.22 -2.19 -25.75
CA VAL A 705 13.56 -0.83 -26.19
C VAL A 705 14.45 -0.12 -25.16
N ALA A 706 14.17 -0.28 -23.87
CA ALA A 706 14.99 0.30 -22.80
C ALA A 706 16.41 -0.29 -22.77
N VAL A 707 16.54 -1.63 -22.89
CA VAL A 707 17.84 -2.31 -22.93
C VAL A 707 18.62 -1.94 -24.19
N ALA A 708 17.96 -1.96 -25.35
CA ALA A 708 18.57 -1.54 -26.61
C ALA A 708 19.03 -0.08 -26.54
N GLY A 709 18.21 0.80 -25.95
CA GLY A 709 18.55 2.19 -25.74
C GLY A 709 19.77 2.40 -24.86
N TRP A 710 19.76 1.79 -23.68
CA TRP A 710 20.90 1.82 -22.76
C TRP A 710 22.19 1.32 -23.43
N ALA A 711 22.10 0.24 -24.20
CA ALA A 711 23.24 -0.34 -24.93
C ALA A 711 23.76 0.56 -26.06
N LEU A 712 22.92 1.42 -26.65
CA LEU A 712 23.32 2.29 -27.75
C LEU A 712 23.89 3.63 -27.27
N THR A 713 23.53 4.07 -26.05
CA THR A 713 23.81 5.44 -25.61
C THR A 713 24.90 5.56 -24.55
N THR A 714 25.29 4.47 -23.87
CA THR A 714 26.23 4.53 -22.73
C THR A 714 27.59 3.93 -23.07
N GLY A 715 28.69 4.53 -22.57
CA GLY A 715 30.04 3.97 -22.70
C GLY A 715 30.25 2.66 -21.89
N ALA A 716 29.49 2.47 -20.80
CA ALA A 716 29.51 1.26 -19.99
C ALA A 716 29.09 0.01 -20.79
N SER A 717 28.13 0.16 -21.70
CA SER A 717 27.71 -0.94 -22.58
C SER A 717 28.82 -1.39 -23.55
N TYR A 718 29.63 -0.45 -24.06
CA TYR A 718 30.74 -0.76 -24.94
C TYR A 718 31.86 -1.50 -24.21
N GLN A 719 32.17 -1.13 -22.96
CA GLN A 719 33.16 -1.87 -22.15
C GLN A 719 32.74 -3.34 -21.93
N LEU A 720 31.45 -3.58 -21.68
CA LEU A 720 30.88 -4.92 -21.55
C LEU A 720 30.97 -5.73 -22.85
N VAL A 721 30.61 -5.14 -24.01
CA VAL A 721 30.52 -5.86 -25.29
C VAL A 721 31.89 -5.98 -25.99
N SER A 722 32.75 -4.96 -25.90
CA SER A 722 34.08 -4.95 -26.55
C SER A 722 34.99 -6.07 -26.07
N HIS A 723 34.80 -6.55 -24.84
CA HIS A 723 35.53 -7.69 -24.29
C HIS A 723 35.22 -9.02 -24.99
N PHE A 724 33.98 -9.19 -25.47
CA PHE A 724 33.52 -10.43 -26.11
C PHE A 724 33.66 -10.40 -27.65
N VAL A 725 33.64 -9.23 -28.29
CA VAL A 725 33.45 -9.12 -29.76
C VAL A 725 34.63 -8.43 -30.49
N HIS A 726 35.81 -8.30 -29.85
CA HIS A 726 37.02 -7.71 -30.47
C HIS A 726 36.82 -6.28 -31.03
N MET A 727 35.79 -5.58 -30.59
CA MET A 727 35.50 -4.20 -31.00
C MET A 727 36.31 -3.23 -30.14
N ARG A 728 37.59 -2.99 -30.46
CA ARG A 728 38.45 -2.05 -29.70
C ARG A 728 38.72 -0.77 -30.50
N PRO A 729 38.72 0.42 -29.86
CA PRO A 729 39.18 1.62 -30.53
C PRO A 729 40.71 1.52 -30.70
N MET A 730 41.25 2.20 -31.70
CA MET A 730 42.70 2.30 -31.85
C MET A 730 43.22 3.28 -30.79
N THR A 731 44.07 2.78 -29.89
CA THR A 731 44.71 3.58 -28.84
C THR A 731 46.22 3.70 -29.03
N ALA A 732 46.81 2.83 -29.86
CA ALA A 732 48.22 2.83 -30.18
C ALA A 732 48.46 2.25 -31.58
N VAL A 733 49.64 2.52 -32.11
CA VAL A 733 50.11 2.07 -33.41
C VAL A 733 51.54 1.57 -33.27
N THR A 734 51.90 0.49 -33.97
CA THR A 734 53.28 0.02 -33.95
C THR A 734 54.17 0.95 -34.78
N THR A 735 55.16 1.56 -34.16
CA THR A 735 56.15 2.43 -34.82
C THR A 735 57.52 2.25 -34.17
N SER A 736 58.59 2.37 -34.96
CA SER A 736 59.97 2.41 -34.48
C SER A 736 60.48 3.84 -34.24
N ARG A 737 59.69 4.85 -34.61
CA ARG A 737 60.01 6.26 -34.37
C ARG A 737 59.63 6.64 -32.95
N PRO A 738 60.41 7.49 -32.25
CA PRO A 738 60.09 7.96 -30.90
C PRO A 738 59.00 9.04 -30.95
N GLU A 739 57.83 8.70 -31.48
CA GLU A 739 56.71 9.62 -31.69
C GLU A 739 55.44 9.11 -30.99
N VAL A 740 54.64 10.03 -30.45
CA VAL A 740 53.30 9.76 -29.90
C VAL A 740 52.27 10.65 -30.56
N GLY A 741 51.04 10.16 -30.64
CA GLY A 741 49.94 10.90 -31.24
C GLY A 741 49.24 11.72 -30.18
N VAL A 742 49.02 13.02 -30.42
CA VAL A 742 48.24 13.85 -29.48
C VAL A 742 46.89 14.20 -30.10
N ILE A 743 45.80 13.93 -29.37
CA ILE A 743 44.46 14.44 -29.66
C ILE A 743 44.05 15.42 -28.57
N VAL A 744 43.52 16.56 -28.98
CA VAL A 744 43.03 17.62 -28.10
C VAL A 744 41.51 17.74 -28.27
N ASP A 745 40.79 17.56 -27.17
CA ASP A 745 39.35 17.83 -27.08
C ASP A 745 39.11 19.09 -26.24
N ALA A 746 38.72 20.18 -26.91
CA ALA A 746 38.47 21.48 -26.30
C ALA A 746 37.33 22.22 -27.03
N PRO A 747 36.70 23.23 -26.41
CA PRO A 747 35.71 24.06 -27.08
C PRO A 747 36.27 24.71 -28.36
N ALA A 748 35.47 24.76 -29.43
CA ALA A 748 35.92 25.24 -30.74
C ALA A 748 36.52 26.66 -30.74
N ALA A 749 36.08 27.52 -29.81
CA ALA A 749 36.59 28.88 -29.65
C ALA A 749 38.03 28.93 -29.11
N GLU A 750 38.46 27.90 -28.40
CA GLU A 750 39.77 27.84 -27.73
C GLU A 750 40.85 27.16 -28.58
N LEU A 751 40.45 26.41 -29.63
CA LEU A 751 41.37 25.62 -30.45
C LEU A 751 42.51 26.43 -31.09
N PRO A 752 42.30 27.64 -31.67
CA PRO A 752 43.39 28.39 -32.28
C PRO A 752 44.44 28.86 -31.28
N ALA A 753 44.01 29.26 -30.08
CA ALA A 753 44.92 29.70 -29.02
C ALA A 753 45.74 28.52 -28.49
N LEU A 754 45.10 27.36 -28.33
CA LEU A 754 45.74 26.13 -27.86
C LEU A 754 46.72 25.55 -28.90
N ALA A 755 46.37 25.59 -30.19
CA ALA A 755 47.28 25.20 -31.28
C ALA A 755 48.54 26.07 -31.31
N GLY A 756 48.40 27.40 -31.18
CA GLY A 756 49.54 28.30 -31.07
C GLY A 756 50.45 27.98 -29.87
N ALA A 757 49.86 27.70 -28.70
CA ALA A 757 50.59 27.35 -27.48
C ALA A 757 51.31 25.99 -27.56
N LEU A 758 50.70 24.99 -28.19
CA LEU A 758 51.33 23.68 -28.42
C LEU A 758 52.49 23.81 -29.42
N SER A 759 52.27 24.50 -30.52
CA SER A 759 53.27 24.74 -31.57
C SER A 759 54.49 25.49 -31.04
N SER A 760 54.31 26.51 -30.18
CA SER A 760 55.43 27.23 -29.56
C SER A 760 56.30 26.35 -28.65
N ASN A 761 55.79 25.20 -28.21
CA ASN A 761 56.52 24.19 -27.43
C ASN A 761 56.95 22.98 -28.29
N GLY A 762 56.88 23.09 -29.62
CA GLY A 762 57.25 22.02 -30.55
C GLY A 762 56.33 20.79 -30.52
N ILE A 763 55.11 20.94 -29.98
CA ILE A 763 54.12 19.86 -29.89
C ILE A 763 53.11 20.03 -31.02
N HIS A 764 52.92 18.98 -31.81
CA HIS A 764 51.90 18.97 -32.86
C HIS A 764 50.79 17.96 -32.54
N ALA A 765 49.55 18.34 -32.80
CA ALA A 765 48.37 17.61 -32.32
C ALA A 765 47.20 17.56 -33.33
N SER A 766 46.21 16.73 -33.00
CA SER A 766 44.93 16.59 -33.68
C SER A 766 43.80 17.20 -32.88
N PHE A 767 43.11 18.20 -33.42
CA PHE A 767 42.07 18.93 -32.69
C PHE A 767 40.69 18.41 -33.02
N ALA A 768 39.95 17.97 -32.00
CA ALA A 768 38.63 17.39 -32.14
C ALA A 768 37.56 18.47 -32.40
N LEU A 769 36.84 18.37 -33.52
CA LEU A 769 35.78 19.30 -33.91
C LEU A 769 34.42 18.63 -33.91
N ALA A 770 33.49 19.16 -33.11
CA ALA A 770 32.07 18.75 -33.15
C ALA A 770 31.30 19.34 -34.35
N ARG A 771 31.83 20.40 -34.98
CA ARG A 771 31.27 21.07 -36.16
C ARG A 771 32.38 21.51 -37.12
N ALA A 772 32.14 21.41 -38.43
CA ALA A 772 33.08 21.86 -39.44
C ALA A 772 33.24 23.38 -39.35
N SER A 773 34.48 23.85 -39.38
CA SER A 773 34.83 25.26 -39.32
C SER A 773 36.06 25.51 -40.17
N PHE A 774 35.89 26.14 -41.33
CA PHE A 774 36.96 26.42 -42.28
C PHE A 774 38.03 27.35 -41.69
N SER A 775 37.62 28.32 -40.87
CA SER A 775 38.54 29.26 -40.21
C SER A 775 39.38 28.61 -39.11
N ALA A 776 38.79 27.67 -38.36
CA ALA A 776 39.53 26.90 -37.35
C ALA A 776 40.51 25.93 -38.03
N ASP A 777 40.08 25.25 -39.10
CA ASP A 777 40.91 24.28 -39.82
C ASP A 777 42.12 24.94 -40.49
N MET A 778 41.93 26.08 -41.18
CA MET A 778 43.04 26.85 -41.74
C MET A 778 44.03 27.32 -40.68
N ARG A 779 43.55 27.82 -39.53
CA ARG A 779 44.45 28.27 -38.44
C ARG A 779 45.22 27.12 -37.82
N VAL A 780 44.56 26.00 -37.49
CA VAL A 780 45.21 24.81 -36.94
C VAL A 780 46.26 24.28 -37.92
N SER A 781 45.91 24.17 -39.21
CA SER A 781 46.85 23.70 -40.25
C SER A 781 48.07 24.61 -40.42
N SER A 782 47.93 25.93 -40.19
CA SER A 782 49.05 26.87 -40.27
C SER A 782 50.14 26.63 -39.21
N TYR A 783 49.82 25.92 -38.13
CA TYR A 783 50.76 25.51 -37.08
C TYR A 783 51.34 24.09 -37.29
N GLY A 784 51.03 23.43 -38.42
CA GLY A 784 51.44 22.05 -38.68
C GLY A 784 50.55 20.98 -38.03
N ASP A 785 49.42 21.40 -37.45
CA ASP A 785 48.45 20.54 -36.79
C ASP A 785 47.31 20.11 -37.74
N GLN A 786 46.44 19.21 -37.29
CA GLN A 786 45.29 18.78 -38.09
C GLN A 786 43.99 18.80 -37.27
N THR A 787 42.85 18.90 -37.94
CA THR A 787 41.54 18.72 -37.29
C THR A 787 40.99 17.30 -37.49
N VAL A 788 40.20 16.81 -36.54
CA VAL A 788 39.58 15.48 -36.57
C VAL A 788 38.10 15.60 -36.16
N PRO A 789 37.16 14.94 -36.84
CA PRO A 789 35.76 14.98 -36.43
C PRO A 789 35.53 14.28 -35.09
N ARG A 790 34.86 14.98 -34.17
CA ARG A 790 34.36 14.44 -32.90
C ARG A 790 32.99 13.83 -33.10
N LEU A 791 32.82 12.57 -32.71
CA LEU A 791 31.53 11.89 -32.72
C LEU A 791 30.61 12.48 -31.65
N PRO A 792 29.38 12.89 -32.01
CA PRO A 792 28.45 13.45 -31.04
C PRO A 792 28.05 12.38 -30.02
N THR A 793 27.81 12.81 -28.78
CA THR A 793 27.11 12.01 -27.76
C THR A 793 25.60 12.25 -27.93
N GLY A 794 24.80 11.18 -28.04
CA GLY A 794 23.38 11.33 -28.36
C GLY A 794 22.51 10.15 -27.95
N GLY A 795 21.30 10.46 -27.47
CA GLY A 795 20.30 9.51 -26.98
C GLY A 795 19.67 8.61 -28.05
N LEU A 796 18.80 7.70 -27.60
CA LEU A 796 18.15 6.56 -28.29
C LEU A 796 17.80 6.74 -29.78
N VAL A 797 17.39 7.94 -30.21
CA VAL A 797 16.85 8.21 -31.56
C VAL A 797 17.78 9.11 -32.39
N ARG A 798 18.79 9.74 -31.79
CA ARG A 798 19.66 10.72 -32.48
C ARG A 798 20.56 10.09 -33.54
N TRP A 799 20.90 8.80 -33.43
CA TRP A 799 21.73 8.07 -34.40
C TRP A 799 21.16 8.14 -35.82
N LEU A 800 19.84 8.04 -36.01
CA LEU A 800 19.19 7.96 -37.33
C LEU A 800 19.54 9.15 -38.26
N GLY A 801 19.83 10.33 -37.70
CA GLY A 801 20.28 11.52 -38.44
C GLY A 801 21.80 11.76 -38.42
N THR A 802 22.54 11.06 -37.54
CA THR A 802 23.97 11.32 -37.29
C THR A 802 24.85 10.98 -38.50
N ARG A 803 24.49 10.00 -39.33
CA ARG A 803 25.27 9.66 -40.54
C ARG A 803 25.31 10.80 -41.56
N GLY A 804 24.20 11.53 -41.71
CA GLY A 804 24.13 12.71 -42.59
C GLY A 804 24.90 13.91 -42.02
N GLN A 805 24.86 14.10 -40.69
CA GLN A 805 25.69 15.11 -40.02
C GLN A 805 27.17 14.80 -40.15
N LEU A 806 27.57 13.54 -39.98
CA LEU A 806 28.96 13.11 -40.10
C LEU A 806 29.51 13.35 -41.51
N ARG A 807 28.73 13.05 -42.56
CA ARG A 807 29.11 13.37 -43.94
C ARG A 807 29.33 14.87 -44.16
N ARG A 808 28.41 15.71 -43.65
CA ARG A 808 28.57 17.18 -43.71
C ARG A 808 29.79 17.70 -42.93
N LEU A 809 30.32 16.92 -41.99
CA LEU A 809 31.57 17.26 -41.29
C LEU A 809 32.80 16.79 -42.05
N ILE A 810 32.74 15.60 -42.64
CA ILE A 810 33.89 14.96 -43.32
C ILE A 810 34.12 15.55 -44.72
N ASP A 811 33.05 15.80 -45.49
CA ASP A 811 33.14 16.23 -46.89
C ASP A 811 33.89 17.58 -47.06
N PRO A 812 33.68 18.61 -46.23
CA PRO A 812 34.42 19.88 -46.33
C PRO A 812 35.88 19.78 -45.89
N MET A 813 36.26 18.77 -45.09
CA MET A 813 37.63 18.58 -44.58
C MET A 813 38.53 17.84 -45.61
N GLY A 814 38.00 17.49 -46.79
CA GLY A 814 38.78 16.87 -47.88
C GLY A 814 39.35 15.48 -47.54
N MET A 815 38.84 14.82 -46.50
CA MET A 815 39.38 13.56 -46.01
C MET A 815 38.98 12.39 -46.93
N GLY A 816 39.97 11.61 -47.40
CA GLY A 816 39.74 10.45 -48.25
C GLY A 816 39.00 9.27 -47.57
N ARG A 817 38.83 8.16 -48.30
CA ARG A 817 38.14 6.93 -47.83
C ARG A 817 38.70 6.31 -46.54
N ARG A 818 39.89 6.71 -46.09
CA ARG A 818 40.51 6.30 -44.83
C ARG A 818 40.71 7.53 -43.96
N HIS A 819 39.80 7.74 -43.01
CA HIS A 819 39.86 8.82 -42.04
C HIS A 819 39.58 8.29 -40.65
N PHE A 820 39.88 9.10 -39.63
CA PHE A 820 39.75 8.71 -38.24
C PHE A 820 38.70 9.57 -37.54
N LEU A 821 38.00 8.96 -36.60
CA LEU A 821 36.92 9.59 -35.85
C LEU A 821 37.23 9.45 -34.37
N TYR A 822 36.99 10.51 -33.62
CA TYR A 822 37.28 10.54 -32.19
C TYR A 822 35.99 10.53 -31.37
N ALA A 823 35.95 9.75 -30.30
CA ALA A 823 34.86 9.75 -29.32
C ALA A 823 35.42 10.06 -27.92
N SER A 824 34.95 11.16 -27.35
CA SER A 824 35.36 11.61 -26.01
C SER A 824 34.90 10.63 -24.92
N SER A 825 35.75 10.37 -23.93
CA SER A 825 35.44 9.56 -22.73
C SER A 825 35.22 8.06 -22.96
N GLY A 826 35.53 7.54 -24.15
CA GLY A 826 35.32 6.14 -24.54
C GLY A 826 34.02 5.95 -25.31
N PRO A 827 34.00 5.15 -26.39
CA PRO A 827 32.86 5.11 -27.29
C PRO A 827 31.68 4.32 -26.72
N SER A 828 30.48 4.65 -27.17
CA SER A 828 29.31 3.77 -27.07
C SER A 828 29.24 2.79 -28.25
N LEU A 829 28.46 1.71 -28.13
CA LEU A 829 28.22 0.77 -29.24
C LEU A 829 27.64 1.50 -30.47
N GLY A 830 26.76 2.48 -30.26
CA GLY A 830 26.21 3.31 -31.33
C GLY A 830 27.28 4.13 -32.06
N GLN A 831 28.21 4.75 -31.34
CA GLN A 831 29.32 5.50 -31.93
C GLN A 831 30.30 4.61 -32.70
N TRP A 832 30.57 3.39 -32.20
CA TRP A 832 31.38 2.41 -32.91
C TRP A 832 30.73 1.99 -34.25
N MET A 833 29.43 1.68 -34.24
CA MET A 833 28.68 1.33 -35.45
C MET A 833 28.63 2.48 -36.46
N LEU A 834 28.47 3.72 -35.98
CA LEU A 834 28.49 4.92 -36.83
C LEU A 834 29.86 5.16 -37.46
N ALA A 835 30.95 5.00 -36.70
CA ALA A 835 32.30 5.17 -37.20
C ALA A 835 32.62 4.18 -38.33
N HIS A 836 32.32 2.89 -38.10
CA HIS A 836 32.53 1.84 -39.10
C HIS A 836 31.61 2.00 -40.31
N GLY A 837 30.33 2.34 -40.09
CA GLY A 837 29.36 2.59 -41.17
C GLY A 837 29.69 3.82 -42.03
N ALA A 838 30.50 4.75 -41.54
CA ALA A 838 31.02 5.90 -42.28
C ALA A 838 32.35 5.62 -43.00
N GLY A 839 32.95 4.44 -42.80
CA GLY A 839 34.25 4.08 -43.38
C GLY A 839 35.46 4.62 -42.62
N GLY A 840 35.26 5.18 -41.41
CA GLY A 840 36.32 5.70 -40.56
C GLY A 840 36.77 4.70 -39.49
N ARG A 841 38.02 4.84 -39.01
CA ARG A 841 38.54 4.10 -37.85
C ARG A 841 38.39 4.93 -36.58
N LEU A 842 37.88 4.32 -35.52
CA LEU A 842 37.65 4.99 -34.25
C LEU A 842 38.94 5.04 -33.43
N VAL A 843 39.34 6.23 -32.99
CA VAL A 843 40.54 6.46 -32.16
C VAL A 843 40.14 6.94 -30.77
N ALA A 844 40.84 6.46 -29.76
CA ALA A 844 40.73 6.91 -28.37
C ALA A 844 42.12 7.06 -27.73
N GLY A 845 42.26 7.85 -26.67
CA GLY A 845 43.53 7.94 -25.95
C GLY A 845 43.86 6.64 -25.21
N ALA A 846 45.10 6.14 -25.35
CA ALA A 846 45.68 5.16 -24.43
C ALA A 846 45.92 5.77 -23.05
N VAL A 847 46.34 7.04 -23.04
CA VAL A 847 46.58 7.83 -21.84
C VAL A 847 45.76 9.11 -21.91
N ARG A 848 45.09 9.46 -20.79
CA ARG A 848 44.32 10.69 -20.66
C ARG A 848 45.04 11.64 -19.74
N LEU A 849 45.03 12.91 -20.12
CA LEU A 849 45.52 14.00 -19.29
C LEU A 849 44.36 14.96 -19.03
N GLN A 850 43.87 14.93 -17.79
CA GLN A 850 42.98 15.92 -17.21
C GLN A 850 43.70 16.65 -16.06
N ASP A 851 43.11 17.76 -15.64
CA ASP A 851 43.66 18.57 -14.54
C ASP A 851 43.70 17.73 -13.25
N GLY A 852 44.91 17.49 -12.72
CA GLY A 852 45.14 16.66 -11.52
C GLY A 852 45.52 15.18 -11.73
N ASP A 853 45.66 14.67 -12.96
CA ASP A 853 46.05 13.25 -13.18
C ASP A 853 47.55 12.95 -12.94
N ASP A 854 47.89 11.70 -12.59
CA ASP A 854 49.24 11.19 -12.32
C ASP A 854 50.24 11.30 -13.52
N PRO A 855 51.57 11.26 -13.28
CA PRO A 855 52.60 11.49 -14.31
C PRO A 855 52.61 10.45 -15.44
N LEU A 856 53.05 10.85 -16.64
CA LEU A 856 53.05 10.05 -17.88
C LEU A 856 54.18 8.98 -17.91
N ALA A 857 54.54 8.41 -16.77
CA ALA A 857 55.79 7.68 -16.54
C ALA A 857 55.97 6.39 -17.38
N HIS A 858 54.98 5.98 -18.16
CA HIS A 858 54.98 4.73 -18.93
C HIS A 858 54.56 4.85 -20.40
N LEU A 859 54.61 6.05 -21.00
CA LEU A 859 54.29 6.26 -22.41
C LEU A 859 55.21 5.45 -23.34
N ARG A 860 54.61 4.77 -24.31
CA ARG A 860 55.35 4.03 -25.35
C ARG A 860 55.27 4.72 -26.70
N PRO A 861 56.31 4.59 -27.56
CA PRO A 861 56.23 5.04 -28.94
C PRO A 861 54.98 4.48 -29.64
N GLY A 862 54.25 5.36 -30.31
CA GLY A 862 53.04 5.02 -31.06
C GLY A 862 51.72 5.07 -30.27
N GLU A 863 51.75 5.35 -28.96
CA GLU A 863 50.52 5.56 -28.18
C GLU A 863 49.85 6.90 -28.49
N VAL A 864 48.54 6.95 -28.29
CA VAL A 864 47.73 8.16 -28.44
C VAL A 864 47.43 8.77 -27.07
N ILE A 865 47.77 10.04 -26.90
CA ILE A 865 47.47 10.85 -25.72
C ILE A 865 46.22 11.68 -26.00
N GLU A 866 45.24 11.60 -25.11
CA GLU A 866 44.02 12.40 -25.14
C GLU A 866 44.11 13.53 -24.11
N LEU A 867 44.23 14.77 -24.59
CA LEU A 867 44.24 15.98 -23.79
C LEU A 867 42.84 16.58 -23.78
N THR A 868 42.20 16.66 -22.61
CA THR A 868 40.87 17.29 -22.47
C THR A 868 41.01 18.63 -21.76
N VAL A 869 40.62 19.72 -22.42
CA VAL A 869 40.67 21.07 -21.84
C VAL A 869 39.24 21.60 -21.66
N SER A 870 38.88 21.88 -20.42
CA SER A 870 37.53 22.38 -20.07
C SER A 870 37.44 23.90 -20.04
N ARG A 871 38.56 24.59 -19.76
CA ARG A 871 38.66 26.07 -19.73
C ARG A 871 40.02 26.53 -20.25
N ALA A 872 40.05 27.67 -20.94
CA ALA A 872 41.29 28.27 -21.45
C ALA A 872 42.37 28.56 -20.39
N SER A 873 42.00 28.77 -19.11
CA SER A 873 42.96 29.01 -18.02
C SER A 873 43.87 27.81 -17.74
N ASP A 874 43.40 26.61 -18.04
CA ASP A 874 44.04 25.34 -17.65
C ASP A 874 44.95 24.83 -18.78
N ALA A 875 44.77 25.37 -19.99
CA ALA A 875 45.51 25.04 -21.20
C ALA A 875 47.03 25.20 -21.03
N THR A 876 47.49 26.34 -20.51
CA THR A 876 48.93 26.64 -20.40
C THR A 876 49.64 25.67 -19.47
N ALA A 877 49.04 25.37 -18.32
CA ALA A 877 49.59 24.44 -17.33
C ALA A 877 49.68 23.00 -17.90
N LEU A 878 48.63 22.56 -18.60
CA LEU A 878 48.57 21.25 -19.24
C LEU A 878 49.58 21.11 -20.41
N VAL A 879 49.72 22.14 -21.24
CA VAL A 879 50.71 22.17 -22.33
C VAL A 879 52.14 22.11 -21.79
N SER A 880 52.44 22.90 -20.75
CA SER A 880 53.75 22.86 -20.10
C SER A 880 54.02 21.52 -19.43
N LYS A 881 53.00 20.88 -18.81
CA LYS A 881 53.12 19.54 -18.25
C LYS A 881 53.43 18.52 -19.35
N LEU A 882 52.64 18.51 -20.43
CA LEU A 882 52.85 17.60 -21.57
C LEU A 882 54.25 17.75 -22.17
N HIS A 883 54.73 18.99 -22.38
CA HIS A 883 56.08 19.25 -22.91
C HIS A 883 57.18 18.67 -22.01
N ARG A 884 57.09 18.91 -20.69
CA ARG A 884 58.07 18.36 -19.73
C ARG A 884 58.08 16.84 -19.71
N GLU A 885 56.90 16.22 -19.71
CA GLU A 885 56.75 14.77 -19.65
C GLU A 885 57.29 14.11 -20.93
N LEU A 886 56.96 14.65 -22.11
CA LEU A 886 57.47 14.16 -23.39
C LEU A 886 58.99 14.28 -23.51
N ALA A 887 59.55 15.39 -23.04
CA ALA A 887 60.99 15.61 -22.99
C ALA A 887 61.69 14.59 -22.08
N ALA A 888 61.09 14.25 -20.93
CA ALA A 888 61.64 13.28 -19.98
C ALA A 888 61.72 11.85 -20.55
N VAL A 889 60.82 11.49 -21.47
CA VAL A 889 60.80 10.17 -22.12
C VAL A 889 61.35 10.17 -23.56
N HIS A 890 61.92 11.30 -24.01
CA HIS A 890 62.46 11.50 -25.37
C HIS A 890 61.48 11.17 -26.51
N LEU A 891 60.20 11.51 -26.36
CA LEU A 891 59.18 11.30 -27.38
C LEU A 891 58.74 12.63 -28.01
N ALA A 892 58.56 12.64 -29.33
CA ALA A 892 58.00 13.77 -30.06
C ALA A 892 56.48 13.63 -30.23
N ALA A 893 55.75 14.72 -30.06
CA ALA A 893 54.30 14.72 -30.28
C ALA A 893 53.96 15.10 -31.72
N VAL A 894 53.20 14.24 -32.38
CA VAL A 894 52.72 14.45 -33.75
C VAL A 894 51.20 14.36 -33.83
N PRO A 895 50.57 14.94 -34.87
CA PRO A 895 49.16 14.74 -35.09
C PRO A 895 48.87 13.26 -35.34
N VAL A 896 47.81 12.72 -34.74
CA VAL A 896 47.42 11.30 -34.82
C VAL A 896 47.29 10.80 -36.26
N GLY A 897 46.84 11.64 -37.19
CA GLY A 897 46.72 11.28 -38.61
C GLY A 897 48.07 11.17 -39.33
N ARG A 898 49.13 11.80 -38.83
CA ARG A 898 50.51 11.56 -39.28
C ARG A 898 51.02 10.24 -38.70
N LEU A 899 50.84 10.05 -37.39
CA LEU A 899 51.21 8.80 -36.71
C LEU A 899 50.58 7.56 -37.40
N LEU A 900 49.34 7.69 -37.85
CA LEU A 900 48.59 6.62 -38.50
C LEU A 900 48.92 6.43 -40.00
N ARG A 901 49.33 7.50 -40.70
CA ARG A 901 49.75 7.42 -42.11
C ARG A 901 51.10 6.72 -42.26
N ASP A 902 52.00 6.97 -41.33
CA ASP A 902 53.38 6.45 -41.37
C ASP A 902 53.48 4.96 -40.97
N ALA A 903 52.43 4.40 -40.37
CA ALA A 903 52.40 3.03 -39.85
C ALA A 903 52.08 1.91 -40.87
N GLY A 904 52.02 2.22 -42.16
CA GLY A 904 52.25 1.23 -43.23
C GLY A 904 51.18 0.18 -43.56
N ARG A 905 50.50 -0.50 -42.62
CA ARG A 905 49.34 -1.45 -42.83
C ARG A 905 48.95 -2.16 -41.51
N PRO A 906 47.79 -2.88 -41.45
CA PRO A 906 46.98 -3.03 -40.24
C PRO A 906 47.44 -4.18 -39.32
N VAL A 907 47.15 -4.03 -38.04
CA VAL A 907 46.57 -5.13 -37.26
C VAL A 907 45.06 -4.88 -37.18
#